data_AF-A0A258L5D3-F1
#
_entry.id   AF-A0A258L5D3-F1
#
_cell.length_a   1.000
_cell.length_b   1.000
_cell.length_c   1.000
_cell.angle_alpha   90.00
_cell.angle_beta   90.00
_cell.angle_gamma   90.00
#
_symmetry.space_group_name_H-M   'P 1'
#
loop_
_entity.id
_entity.type
_entity.pdbx_description
1 polymer ?
#
loop_
_entity_poly.entity_id
_entity_poly.type
_entity_poly.pdbx_seq_one_letter_code
_entity_poly.pdbx_strand_id
1 'polypeptide(L)'
;MEKQVIIRNDHELQASDYNNIQDWTTERIDHVVADGIDPNFKFTGFAVSISGAAEITLTPGRLYKAGMTYARDDAIVMQLISKLPLATKRIIAITGYGSENEDDVQTRDYLLDPENNVTEPRSVTMRQRRFANIGTIDGVEQPTPTRPVVDSTLLVIAWVTLTPAGVEAIEMEVSNYLPSVYGNHVRISSLENWRTTSGQRFDTIGSDISALASLITQQGGQANLTALMSDVARLKEISDLPDDYSDYGADRFFDDAESLKTDLNYLARIEEGVRFSKDAQNQTQLAVFNPLAANIKVSNNFVLPAHDESRRLYTGERAAELSVSQYQYQTHSMVQKTVARQRWRWGYYYNYWYPAYSSYIYRYDAVYWAYYRPGDPWSPLAAAYLSPWPYNYYWPYRYGGWWYDTVYITYWDKITTEHNVAGSQIAQTFLNSQNGWMTSLDLYFTRKAATGNVDIAVCEVTAGRPNVEALIARTTLAVADIKAGTDVVTNVPIPATYLEAGKRYALVITSPGDHYVATVEGSSYSEGTLFYSTDGAFYQGDLTKDLRFGLNFAKFRSPRIEVPFTPLTLSGGITDIDINADIVIPAATEFHWEVQTPDGQWHTLKEMTEPVLAGLPSLLQLRGVFVGTSDVMPGVQLSGSIVEVSRPRTALRHISKTQTLASPTQKLDVIVRTMGFNSSNHTLAIKVDLGAGLVAPASTTVRDLGNGIKEHVATYTATQLTTPMSTFKIDVQGTTTSALDTFVIAERIHVSKP
;
A
#
# COMPACT_ATOMS: atom_id res chain seq x y z
N MET A 1 -35.96 -21.88 4.45
CA MET A 1 -36.33 -22.18 5.84
C MET A 1 -35.23 -23.09 6.37
N GLU A 2 -34.52 -22.67 7.40
CA GLU A 2 -33.30 -23.38 7.87
C GLU A 2 -33.65 -24.52 8.84
N LYS A 3 -34.67 -24.34 9.69
CA LYS A 3 -35.20 -25.33 10.64
C LYS A 3 -36.73 -25.27 10.65
N GLN A 4 -37.41 -26.40 10.90
CA GLN A 4 -38.88 -26.50 10.92
C GLN A 4 -39.37 -27.52 11.95
N VAL A 5 -40.40 -27.18 12.72
CA VAL A 5 -41.10 -28.12 13.61
C VAL A 5 -42.11 -28.90 12.78
N ILE A 6 -42.00 -30.23 12.77
CA ILE A 6 -42.90 -31.09 12.00
C ILE A 6 -44.07 -31.51 12.89
N ILE A 7 -45.25 -30.98 12.58
CA ILE A 7 -46.51 -31.31 13.28
C ILE A 7 -47.29 -32.34 12.45
N ARG A 8 -47.86 -33.35 13.11
CA ARG A 8 -48.64 -34.44 12.49
C ARG A 8 -50.06 -34.47 13.07
N ASN A 9 -50.99 -35.08 12.34
CA ASN A 9 -52.44 -35.01 12.59
C ASN A 9 -52.89 -35.53 13.98
N ASP A 10 -52.08 -36.35 14.65
CA ASP A 10 -52.40 -36.95 15.97
C ASP A 10 -51.29 -36.72 17.02
N HIS A 11 -50.46 -35.68 16.84
CA HIS A 11 -49.34 -35.38 17.74
C HIS A 11 -49.76 -34.39 18.84
N GLU A 12 -49.49 -34.72 20.11
CA GLU A 12 -49.58 -33.76 21.23
C GLU A 12 -48.44 -32.75 21.14
N LEU A 13 -48.79 -31.45 21.09
CA LEU A 13 -47.81 -30.37 20.95
C LEU A 13 -47.37 -29.86 22.31
N GLN A 14 -46.06 -29.78 22.52
CA GLN A 14 -45.49 -29.23 23.75
C GLN A 14 -45.29 -27.73 23.62
N ALA A 15 -45.26 -27.00 24.75
CA ALA A 15 -44.98 -25.56 24.75
C ALA A 15 -43.61 -25.25 24.10
N SER A 16 -42.63 -26.15 24.23
CA SER A 16 -41.33 -26.05 23.57
C SER A 16 -41.43 -26.06 22.05
N ASP A 17 -42.40 -26.74 21.45
CA ASP A 17 -42.58 -26.78 19.99
C ASP A 17 -42.98 -25.39 19.46
N TYR A 18 -43.84 -24.68 20.19
CA TYR A 18 -44.25 -23.31 19.86
C TYR A 18 -43.15 -22.28 20.12
N ASN A 19 -42.34 -22.47 21.17
CA ASN A 19 -41.18 -21.61 21.43
C ASN A 19 -40.09 -21.82 20.37
N ASN A 20 -39.80 -23.06 19.98
CA ASN A 20 -38.84 -23.37 18.91
C ASN A 20 -39.23 -22.75 17.56
N ILE A 21 -40.54 -22.69 17.23
CA ILE A 21 -41.02 -22.00 16.02
C ILE A 21 -40.65 -20.50 16.06
N GLN A 22 -40.77 -19.85 17.22
CA GLN A 22 -40.45 -18.43 17.39
C GLN A 22 -38.93 -18.19 17.38
N ASP A 23 -38.17 -19.03 18.09
CA ASP A 23 -36.71 -18.93 18.17
C ASP A 23 -36.06 -19.12 16.80
N TRP A 24 -36.45 -20.16 16.05
CA TRP A 24 -35.90 -20.42 14.71
C TRP A 24 -36.31 -19.36 13.69
N THR A 25 -37.47 -18.73 13.87
CA THR A 25 -37.87 -17.59 13.02
C THR A 25 -37.00 -16.37 13.33
N THR A 26 -36.71 -16.12 14.60
CA THR A 26 -35.85 -15.02 15.05
C THR A 26 -34.41 -15.21 14.59
N GLU A 27 -33.83 -16.40 14.82
CA GLU A 27 -32.48 -16.79 14.37
C GLU A 27 -32.32 -16.59 12.86
N ARG A 28 -33.31 -17.03 12.07
CA ARG A 28 -33.31 -16.85 10.62
C ARG A 28 -33.31 -15.38 10.22
N ILE A 29 -34.11 -14.54 10.87
CA ILE A 29 -34.15 -13.10 10.58
C ILE A 29 -32.81 -12.46 10.93
N ASP A 30 -32.20 -12.86 12.05
CA ASP A 30 -30.90 -12.36 12.47
C ASP A 30 -29.79 -12.75 11.48
N HIS A 31 -29.80 -13.99 10.96
CA HIS A 31 -28.88 -14.42 9.89
C HIS A 31 -29.05 -13.58 8.62
N VAL A 32 -30.29 -13.35 8.18
CA VAL A 32 -30.57 -12.52 6.99
C VAL A 32 -30.05 -11.08 7.17
N VAL A 33 -30.17 -10.52 8.37
CA VAL A 33 -29.66 -9.19 8.69
C VAL A 33 -28.13 -9.19 8.78
N ALA A 34 -27.52 -10.21 9.40
CA ALA A 34 -26.07 -10.34 9.54
C ALA A 34 -25.36 -10.49 8.19
N ASP A 35 -25.90 -11.33 7.30
CA ASP A 35 -25.29 -11.61 6.00
C ASP A 35 -25.58 -10.52 4.96
N GLY A 36 -26.75 -9.88 5.04
CA GLY A 36 -27.28 -9.06 3.95
C GLY A 36 -27.07 -7.55 4.05
N ILE A 37 -26.65 -7.03 5.21
CA ILE A 37 -26.71 -5.58 5.49
C ILE A 37 -25.32 -4.99 5.81
N ASP A 38 -24.82 -5.15 7.04
CA ASP A 38 -23.50 -4.70 7.50
C ASP A 38 -23.23 -5.34 8.88
N PRO A 39 -22.07 -5.98 9.12
CA PRO A 39 -21.77 -6.59 10.42
C PRO A 39 -21.52 -5.55 11.53
N ASN A 40 -21.30 -4.27 11.18
CA ASN A 40 -21.02 -3.20 12.13
C ASN A 40 -22.28 -2.68 12.81
N PHE A 41 -22.10 -1.98 13.94
CA PHE A 41 -23.20 -1.34 14.67
C PHE A 41 -23.75 -0.15 13.86
N LYS A 42 -25.02 -0.20 13.42
CA LYS A 42 -25.68 0.83 12.61
C LYS A 42 -27.08 1.20 13.11
N PHE A 43 -27.64 2.31 12.62
CA PHE A 43 -29.02 2.72 12.90
C PHE A 43 -29.82 3.09 11.64
N THR A 44 -31.15 2.98 11.73
CA THR A 44 -32.10 3.60 10.81
C THR A 44 -33.18 4.36 11.58
N GLY A 45 -33.71 5.45 11.01
CA GLY A 45 -34.65 6.33 11.72
C GLY A 45 -33.93 7.21 12.74
N PHE A 46 -34.54 7.40 13.93
CA PHE A 46 -34.03 8.27 15.00
C PHE A 46 -33.67 9.69 14.54
N ALA A 47 -34.49 10.27 13.66
CA ALA A 47 -34.28 11.65 13.25
C ALA A 47 -34.42 12.56 14.47
N VAL A 48 -33.37 13.36 14.73
CA VAL A 48 -33.33 14.28 15.86
C VAL A 48 -33.74 15.67 15.37
N SER A 49 -34.77 16.24 15.99
CA SER A 49 -35.24 17.60 15.68
C SER A 49 -35.38 18.44 16.95
N ILE A 50 -35.32 19.77 16.79
CA ILE A 50 -35.53 20.72 17.89
C ILE A 50 -37.03 20.81 18.15
N SER A 51 -37.48 20.49 19.37
CA SER A 51 -38.88 20.62 19.80
C SER A 51 -39.10 21.76 20.80
N GLY A 52 -38.03 22.31 21.38
CA GLY A 52 -38.03 23.50 22.24
C GLY A 52 -36.63 24.08 22.44
N ALA A 53 -36.51 25.20 23.15
CA ALA A 53 -35.23 25.90 23.31
C ALA A 53 -34.13 25.03 23.93
N ALA A 54 -34.47 24.13 24.87
CA ALA A 54 -33.56 23.14 25.44
C ALA A 54 -34.14 21.72 25.35
N GLU A 55 -34.88 21.44 24.27
CA GLU A 55 -35.60 20.18 24.11
C GLU A 55 -35.43 19.65 22.68
N ILE A 56 -35.12 18.36 22.57
CA ILE A 56 -35.02 17.65 21.29
C ILE A 56 -35.98 16.47 21.27
N THR A 57 -36.54 16.20 20.09
CA THR A 57 -37.37 15.03 19.84
C THR A 57 -36.68 14.07 18.89
N LEU A 58 -36.69 12.79 19.24
CA LEU A 58 -36.25 11.70 18.39
C LEU A 58 -37.45 10.93 17.86
N THR A 59 -37.51 10.74 16.56
CA THR A 59 -38.52 9.87 15.95
C THR A 59 -38.26 8.40 16.27
N PRO A 60 -39.26 7.51 16.14
CA PRO A 60 -39.07 6.07 16.17
C PRO A 60 -37.94 5.60 15.23
N GLY A 61 -37.30 4.48 15.57
CA GLY A 61 -36.11 4.01 14.87
C GLY A 61 -35.67 2.61 15.27
N ARG A 62 -34.61 2.12 14.60
CA ARG A 62 -34.04 0.79 14.82
C ARG A 62 -32.52 0.83 14.90
N LEU A 63 -31.97 -0.01 15.74
CA LEU A 63 -30.54 -0.26 15.91
C LEU A 63 -30.21 -1.67 15.44
N TYR A 64 -29.08 -1.83 14.75
CA TYR A 64 -28.61 -3.10 14.20
C TYR A 64 -27.24 -3.43 14.79
N LYS A 65 -27.11 -4.59 15.43
CA LYS A 65 -25.84 -5.02 16.04
C LYS A 65 -25.70 -6.53 15.94
N ALA A 66 -24.64 -7.01 15.27
CA ALA A 66 -24.33 -8.43 15.14
C ALA A 66 -25.53 -9.29 14.68
N GLY A 67 -26.26 -8.82 13.65
CA GLY A 67 -27.46 -9.49 13.13
C GLY A 67 -28.76 -9.16 13.87
N MET A 68 -28.68 -8.78 15.15
CA MET A 68 -29.87 -8.47 15.95
C MET A 68 -30.42 -7.07 15.64
N THR A 69 -31.75 -6.98 15.55
CA THR A 69 -32.49 -5.72 15.40
C THR A 69 -33.17 -5.32 16.70
N TYR A 70 -32.86 -4.11 17.20
CA TYR A 70 -33.52 -3.51 18.35
C TYR A 70 -34.38 -2.34 17.89
N ALA A 71 -35.66 -2.36 18.26
CA ALA A 71 -36.61 -1.35 17.81
C ALA A 71 -37.02 -0.43 18.95
N ARG A 72 -37.37 0.80 18.58
CA ARG A 72 -38.16 1.69 19.43
C ARG A 72 -39.26 2.32 18.59
N ASP A 73 -40.49 2.00 18.97
CA ASP A 73 -41.69 2.38 18.21
C ASP A 73 -42.25 3.75 18.62
N ASP A 74 -41.88 4.25 19.80
CA ASP A 74 -42.33 5.53 20.34
C ASP A 74 -41.26 6.62 20.20
N ALA A 75 -41.70 7.83 19.86
CA ALA A 75 -40.84 9.02 19.87
C ALA A 75 -40.35 9.34 21.29
N ILE A 76 -39.13 9.86 21.40
CA ILE A 76 -38.56 10.28 22.69
C ILE A 76 -38.39 11.78 22.68
N VAL A 77 -38.93 12.44 23.70
CA VAL A 77 -38.62 13.83 24.00
C VAL A 77 -37.54 13.87 25.09
N MET A 78 -36.41 14.51 24.81
CA MET A 78 -35.31 14.66 25.77
C MET A 78 -35.15 16.11 26.19
N GLN A 79 -35.19 16.32 27.52
CA GLN A 79 -34.96 17.61 28.15
C GLN A 79 -33.46 17.82 28.39
N LEU A 80 -32.89 18.85 27.78
CA LEU A 80 -31.47 19.21 27.88
C LEU A 80 -31.22 20.39 28.82
N ILE A 81 -32.24 20.87 29.54
CA ILE A 81 -32.13 22.05 30.42
C ILE A 81 -31.06 21.90 31.51
N SER A 82 -30.89 20.68 32.05
CA SER A 82 -29.86 20.36 33.04
C SER A 82 -28.45 20.22 32.44
N LYS A 83 -28.35 20.24 31.10
CA LYS A 83 -27.12 20.02 30.34
C LYS A 83 -26.62 21.26 29.62
N LEU A 84 -27.33 22.39 29.74
CA LEU A 84 -26.91 23.67 29.16
C LEU A 84 -25.57 24.14 29.78
N PRO A 85 -24.64 24.66 28.96
CA PRO A 85 -23.40 25.27 29.45
C PRO A 85 -23.67 26.59 30.18
N LEU A 86 -22.78 26.96 31.11
CA LEU A 86 -22.96 28.16 31.94
C LEU A 86 -22.51 29.46 31.25
N ALA A 87 -21.45 29.41 30.43
CA ALA A 87 -20.81 30.59 29.86
C ALA A 87 -20.45 30.46 28.36
N THR A 88 -20.11 29.26 27.89
CA THR A 88 -19.66 29.04 26.50
C THR A 88 -20.49 27.96 25.80
N LYS A 89 -19.90 27.11 24.95
CA LYS A 89 -20.62 26.09 24.18
C LYS A 89 -20.25 24.68 24.65
N ARG A 90 -21.14 23.71 24.41
CA ARG A 90 -20.90 22.29 24.70
C ARG A 90 -21.52 21.42 23.61
N ILE A 91 -20.86 20.34 23.23
CA ILE A 91 -21.43 19.30 22.35
C ILE A 91 -21.89 18.12 23.20
N ILE A 92 -23.10 17.63 22.96
CA ILE A 92 -23.64 16.40 23.53
C ILE A 92 -23.76 15.35 22.43
N ALA A 93 -23.33 14.12 22.71
CA ALA A 93 -23.61 12.98 21.85
C ALA A 93 -24.95 12.35 22.22
N ILE A 94 -25.80 12.12 21.22
CA ILE A 94 -26.98 11.29 21.35
C ILE A 94 -26.60 9.86 20.97
N THR A 95 -26.73 8.93 21.91
CA THR A 95 -26.22 7.57 21.76
C THR A 95 -27.32 6.53 21.93
N GLY A 96 -27.22 5.40 21.22
CA GLY A 96 -28.14 4.28 21.32
C GLY A 96 -27.46 2.95 21.68
N TYR A 97 -28.15 2.11 22.44
CA TYR A 97 -27.76 0.71 22.68
C TYR A 97 -28.98 -0.22 22.77
N GLY A 98 -28.79 -1.49 22.43
CA GLY A 98 -29.84 -2.51 22.50
C GLY A 98 -29.89 -3.23 23.85
N SER A 99 -31.10 -3.54 24.33
CA SER A 99 -31.33 -4.48 25.43
C SER A 99 -32.50 -5.41 25.10
N GLU A 100 -32.55 -6.58 25.72
CA GLU A 100 -33.73 -7.44 25.71
C GLU A 100 -34.53 -7.20 26.97
N ASN A 101 -35.79 -6.84 26.80
CA ASN A 101 -36.69 -6.53 27.90
C ASN A 101 -37.89 -7.49 27.83
N GLU A 102 -38.21 -8.11 28.95
CA GLU A 102 -39.50 -8.76 29.15
C GLU A 102 -40.49 -7.75 29.73
N ASP A 103 -41.61 -7.57 29.05
CA ASP A 103 -42.70 -6.70 29.48
C ASP A 103 -44.06 -7.38 29.29
N ASP A 104 -45.14 -6.61 29.37
CA ASP A 104 -46.51 -7.12 29.31
C ASP A 104 -46.83 -8.14 30.42
N VAL A 105 -46.76 -7.69 31.68
CA VAL A 105 -47.08 -8.51 32.85
C VAL A 105 -48.58 -8.76 32.91
N GLN A 106 -48.97 -10.02 32.79
CA GLN A 106 -50.36 -10.46 32.85
C GLN A 106 -50.52 -11.56 33.89
N THR A 107 -51.71 -11.64 34.50
CA THR A 107 -52.03 -12.75 35.40
C THR A 107 -52.44 -13.96 34.56
N ARG A 108 -51.76 -15.09 34.75
CA ARG A 108 -52.03 -16.37 34.08
C ARG A 108 -52.27 -17.47 35.11
N ASP A 109 -53.27 -18.29 34.85
CA ASP A 109 -53.60 -19.43 35.70
C ASP A 109 -52.70 -20.63 35.34
N TYR A 110 -52.03 -21.19 36.34
CA TYR A 110 -51.21 -22.40 36.23
C TYR A 110 -51.94 -23.58 36.85
N LEU A 111 -52.02 -24.70 36.14
CA LEU A 111 -52.62 -25.94 36.65
C LEU A 111 -51.62 -26.63 37.60
N LEU A 112 -52.00 -26.81 38.86
CA LEU A 112 -51.16 -27.45 39.89
C LEU A 112 -51.43 -28.96 40.00
N ASP A 113 -52.68 -29.37 39.78
CA ASP A 113 -53.10 -30.78 39.84
C ASP A 113 -54.00 -31.11 38.63
N PRO A 114 -53.52 -31.95 37.70
CA PRO A 114 -54.26 -32.32 36.49
C PRO A 114 -55.50 -33.18 36.75
N GLU A 115 -55.57 -33.93 37.87
CA GLU A 115 -56.68 -34.85 38.14
C GLU A 115 -57.89 -34.13 38.76
N ASN A 116 -57.66 -32.99 39.45
CA ASN A 116 -58.70 -32.22 40.15
C ASN A 116 -58.96 -30.82 39.55
N ASN A 117 -58.28 -30.45 38.46
CA ASN A 117 -58.38 -29.13 37.81
C ASN A 117 -58.14 -27.93 38.73
N VAL A 118 -57.24 -28.05 39.70
CA VAL A 118 -56.91 -26.95 40.62
C VAL A 118 -55.90 -26.01 39.95
N THR A 119 -56.25 -24.72 39.83
CA THR A 119 -55.41 -23.68 39.22
C THR A 119 -54.98 -22.60 40.21
N GLU A 120 -53.80 -22.01 39.99
CA GLU A 120 -53.26 -20.88 40.75
C GLU A 120 -52.91 -19.72 39.81
N PRO A 121 -53.42 -18.49 40.04
CA PRO A 121 -53.04 -17.33 39.26
C PRO A 121 -51.63 -16.85 39.64
N ARG A 122 -50.76 -16.65 38.65
CA ARG A 122 -49.42 -16.05 38.80
C ARG A 122 -49.26 -14.88 37.83
N SER A 123 -48.62 -13.80 38.28
CA SER A 123 -48.24 -12.70 37.40
C SER A 123 -46.97 -13.04 36.66
N VAL A 124 -47.04 -13.10 35.33
CA VAL A 124 -45.92 -13.48 34.46
C VAL A 124 -45.79 -12.50 33.30
N THR A 125 -44.56 -12.27 32.86
CA THR A 125 -44.23 -11.49 31.67
C THR A 125 -44.61 -12.29 30.42
N MET A 126 -45.39 -11.68 29.53
CA MET A 126 -45.92 -12.38 28.34
C MET A 126 -45.24 -11.95 27.03
N ARG A 127 -44.36 -10.95 27.05
CA ARG A 127 -43.68 -10.46 25.85
C ARG A 127 -42.21 -10.19 26.10
N GLN A 128 -41.35 -10.80 25.29
CA GLN A 128 -39.94 -10.41 25.18
C GLN A 128 -39.78 -9.51 23.96
N ARG A 129 -39.06 -8.39 24.11
CA ARG A 129 -38.73 -7.49 22.99
C ARG A 129 -37.29 -7.02 23.03
N ARG A 130 -36.69 -6.91 21.85
CA ARG A 130 -35.41 -6.22 21.63
C ARG A 130 -35.65 -4.73 21.54
N PHE A 131 -35.29 -4.02 22.60
CA PHE A 131 -35.59 -2.61 22.79
C PHE A 131 -34.36 -1.74 22.56
N ALA A 132 -34.52 -0.64 21.82
CA ALA A 132 -33.48 0.37 21.64
C ALA A 132 -33.56 1.45 22.74
N ASN A 133 -32.53 1.52 23.56
CA ASN A 133 -32.34 2.54 24.58
C ASN A 133 -31.54 3.70 24.00
N ILE A 134 -32.01 4.93 24.24
CA ILE A 134 -31.33 6.15 23.84
C ILE A 134 -30.88 6.88 25.10
N GLY A 135 -29.63 7.35 25.09
CA GLY A 135 -29.02 8.14 26.14
C GLY A 135 -28.26 9.35 25.59
N THR A 136 -27.66 10.11 26.50
CA THR A 136 -26.84 11.28 26.18
C THR A 136 -25.50 11.19 26.88
N ILE A 137 -24.44 11.66 26.20
CA ILE A 137 -23.10 11.81 26.78
C ILE A 137 -22.68 13.26 26.64
N ASP A 138 -22.36 13.88 27.78
CA ASP A 138 -22.02 15.29 27.84
C ASP A 138 -20.54 15.51 27.47
N GLY A 139 -20.28 16.49 26.61
CA GLY A 139 -18.93 17.00 26.34
C GLY A 139 -18.47 18.06 27.34
N VAL A 140 -17.24 18.53 27.14
CA VAL A 140 -16.64 19.60 27.94
C VAL A 140 -17.09 20.95 27.40
N GLU A 141 -17.33 21.90 28.30
CA GLU A 141 -17.68 23.27 27.95
C GLU A 141 -16.43 24.07 27.51
N GLN A 142 -16.43 24.58 26.28
CA GLN A 142 -15.33 25.35 25.68
C GLN A 142 -15.87 26.34 24.62
N PRO A 143 -15.14 27.44 24.30
CA PRO A 143 -15.51 28.36 23.23
C PRO A 143 -15.63 27.69 21.84
N THR A 144 -14.80 26.67 21.60
CA THR A 144 -14.84 25.81 20.41
C THR A 144 -14.92 24.35 20.90
N PRO A 145 -16.12 23.84 21.19
CA PRO A 145 -16.28 22.53 21.82
C PRO A 145 -15.91 21.41 20.86
N THR A 146 -15.18 20.42 21.36
CA THR A 146 -14.89 19.19 20.62
C THR A 146 -15.93 18.11 20.93
N ARG A 147 -16.13 17.17 20.00
CA ARG A 147 -17.03 16.03 20.19
C ARG A 147 -16.55 15.15 21.36
N PRO A 148 -17.43 14.74 22.30
CA PRO A 148 -17.04 13.84 23.40
C PRO A 148 -16.64 12.46 22.89
N VAL A 149 -15.75 11.79 23.64
CA VAL A 149 -15.38 10.39 23.38
C VAL A 149 -16.53 9.49 23.82
N VAL A 150 -16.97 8.61 22.91
CA VAL A 150 -18.04 7.64 23.16
C VAL A 150 -17.47 6.24 23.13
N ASP A 151 -17.86 5.40 24.08
CA ASP A 151 -17.41 4.02 24.16
C ASP A 151 -17.97 3.18 23.00
N SER A 152 -17.20 2.19 22.54
CA SER A 152 -17.55 1.30 21.42
C SER A 152 -18.84 0.49 21.62
N THR A 153 -19.32 0.35 22.86
CA THR A 153 -20.60 -0.32 23.18
C THR A 153 -21.83 0.52 22.85
N LEU A 154 -21.66 1.83 22.62
CA LEU A 154 -22.73 2.80 22.34
C LEU A 154 -22.60 3.32 20.90
N LEU A 155 -23.72 3.37 20.17
CA LEU A 155 -23.74 3.92 18.82
C LEU A 155 -24.11 5.40 18.84
N VAL A 156 -23.30 6.26 18.24
CA VAL A 156 -23.64 7.67 18.09
C VAL A 156 -24.64 7.87 16.95
N ILE A 157 -25.75 8.54 17.26
CA ILE A 157 -26.84 8.87 16.34
C ILE A 157 -26.68 10.31 15.83
N ALA A 158 -26.41 11.26 16.74
CA ALA A 158 -26.28 12.67 16.41
C ALA A 158 -25.41 13.43 17.43
N TRP A 159 -24.90 14.57 16.99
CA TRP A 159 -24.18 15.56 17.80
C TRP A 159 -25.04 16.80 17.94
N VAL A 160 -25.26 17.25 19.18
CA VAL A 160 -26.09 18.41 19.49
C VAL A 160 -25.20 19.48 20.13
N THR A 161 -25.10 20.64 19.50
CA THR A 161 -24.37 21.79 20.03
C THR A 161 -25.30 22.65 20.86
N LEU A 162 -24.93 22.88 22.11
CA LEU A 162 -25.65 23.70 23.08
C LEU A 162 -24.91 25.01 23.36
N THR A 163 -25.69 26.07 23.57
CA THR A 163 -25.28 27.38 24.09
C THR A 163 -26.05 27.65 25.39
N PRO A 164 -25.70 28.69 26.17
CA PRO A 164 -26.46 29.03 27.39
C PRO A 164 -27.92 29.43 27.10
N ALA A 165 -28.24 29.78 25.84
CA ALA A 165 -29.59 30.11 25.39
C ALA A 165 -30.40 28.90 24.90
N GLY A 166 -29.77 27.75 24.64
CA GLY A 166 -30.45 26.57 24.09
C GLY A 166 -29.67 25.81 23.03
N VAL A 167 -30.39 24.96 22.29
CA VAL A 167 -29.86 24.16 21.16
C VAL A 167 -29.52 25.08 19.99
N GLU A 168 -28.26 25.03 19.54
CA GLU A 168 -27.76 25.81 18.41
C GLU A 168 -27.78 25.03 17.10
N ALA A 169 -27.30 23.78 17.12
CA ALA A 169 -27.18 22.95 15.92
C ALA A 169 -27.32 21.46 16.25
N ILE A 170 -27.87 20.70 15.29
CA ILE A 170 -27.98 19.24 15.35
C ILE A 170 -27.32 18.68 14.09
N GLU A 171 -26.32 17.81 14.27
CA GLU A 171 -25.63 17.10 13.18
C GLU A 171 -25.86 15.59 13.33
N MET A 172 -26.51 14.96 12.36
CA MET A 172 -26.66 13.50 12.34
C MET A 172 -25.34 12.82 11.96
N GLU A 173 -25.02 11.69 12.61
CA GLU A 173 -23.81 10.92 12.31
C GLU A 173 -24.04 9.99 11.11
N VAL A 174 -23.79 10.51 9.91
CA VAL A 174 -24.06 9.81 8.65
C VAL A 174 -23.24 8.54 8.44
N SER A 175 -22.08 8.41 9.10
CA SER A 175 -21.23 7.21 9.02
C SER A 175 -21.86 5.98 9.69
N ASN A 176 -22.72 6.21 10.68
CA ASN A 176 -23.43 5.19 11.44
C ASN A 176 -24.84 4.89 10.89
N TYR A 177 -25.30 5.67 9.91
CA TYR A 177 -26.60 5.49 9.28
C TYR A 177 -26.56 4.33 8.27
N LEU A 178 -27.54 3.44 8.33
CA LEU A 178 -27.68 2.35 7.38
C LEU A 178 -28.54 2.76 6.17
N PRO A 179 -27.97 2.80 4.95
CA PRO A 179 -28.73 3.11 3.75
C PRO A 179 -29.69 1.95 3.38
N SER A 180 -30.82 2.28 2.77
CA SER A 180 -31.77 1.27 2.27
C SER A 180 -31.25 0.58 1.00
N VAL A 181 -31.60 -0.69 0.81
CA VAL A 181 -31.27 -1.46 -0.41
C VAL A 181 -31.81 -0.75 -1.66
N TYR A 182 -33.01 -0.15 -1.57
CA TYR A 182 -33.56 0.66 -2.66
C TYR A 182 -32.75 1.94 -2.90
N GLY A 183 -32.28 2.61 -1.85
CA GLY A 183 -31.39 3.77 -1.99
C GLY A 183 -30.07 3.42 -2.67
N ASN A 184 -29.50 2.26 -2.32
CA ASN A 184 -28.33 1.72 -3.01
C ASN A 184 -28.65 1.38 -4.47
N HIS A 185 -29.79 0.75 -4.74
CA HIS A 185 -30.26 0.48 -6.11
C HIS A 185 -30.46 1.76 -6.92
N VAL A 186 -31.03 2.84 -6.36
CA VAL A 186 -31.19 4.13 -7.05
C VAL A 186 -29.83 4.77 -7.35
N ARG A 187 -28.87 4.69 -6.42
CA ARG A 187 -27.50 5.18 -6.67
C ARG A 187 -26.81 4.38 -7.76
N ILE A 188 -26.93 3.06 -7.74
CA ILE A 188 -26.39 2.15 -8.76
C ILE A 188 -27.08 2.42 -10.10
N SER A 189 -28.41 2.51 -10.14
CA SER A 189 -29.19 2.81 -11.34
C SER A 189 -28.87 4.19 -11.90
N SER A 190 -28.58 5.19 -11.06
CA SER A 190 -28.11 6.50 -11.50
C SER A 190 -26.73 6.42 -12.17
N LEU A 191 -25.80 5.62 -11.60
CA LEU A 191 -24.49 5.36 -12.20
C LEU A 191 -24.61 4.58 -13.51
N GLU A 192 -25.49 3.58 -13.57
CA GLU A 192 -25.78 2.79 -14.77
C GLU A 192 -26.46 3.62 -15.85
N ASN A 193 -27.40 4.50 -15.49
CA ASN A 193 -28.03 5.45 -16.40
C ASN A 193 -27.04 6.50 -16.89
N TRP A 194 -26.13 6.98 -16.04
CA TRP A 194 -25.05 7.85 -16.48
C TRP A 194 -24.11 7.13 -17.44
N ARG A 195 -23.76 5.86 -17.15
CA ARG A 195 -22.96 5.01 -18.05
C ARG A 195 -23.67 4.75 -19.37
N THR A 196 -24.97 4.47 -19.34
CA THR A 196 -25.79 4.23 -20.53
C THR A 196 -25.99 5.50 -21.33
N THR A 197 -26.25 6.63 -20.68
CA THR A 197 -26.40 7.93 -21.37
C THR A 197 -25.08 8.40 -21.95
N SER A 198 -23.97 8.19 -21.24
CA SER A 198 -22.62 8.49 -21.75
C SER A 198 -22.27 7.55 -22.90
N GLY A 199 -22.55 6.25 -22.77
CA GLY A 199 -22.40 5.25 -23.83
C GLY A 199 -23.22 5.58 -25.07
N GLN A 200 -24.51 5.88 -24.91
CA GLN A 200 -25.39 6.34 -25.99
C GLN A 200 -24.90 7.63 -26.62
N ARG A 201 -24.35 8.58 -25.83
CA ARG A 201 -23.72 9.79 -26.38
C ARG A 201 -22.47 9.46 -27.19
N PHE A 202 -21.66 8.49 -26.75
CA PHE A 202 -20.51 7.99 -27.52
C PHE A 202 -20.96 7.26 -28.79
N ASP A 203 -22.05 6.50 -28.75
CA ASP A 203 -22.62 5.79 -29.92
C ASP A 203 -23.28 6.76 -30.91
N THR A 204 -23.96 7.81 -30.41
CA THR A 204 -24.47 8.89 -31.26
C THR A 204 -23.34 9.74 -31.80
N ILE A 205 -22.26 9.98 -31.04
CA ILE A 205 -21.03 10.59 -31.57
C ILE A 205 -20.45 9.70 -32.68
N GLY A 206 -20.43 8.37 -32.52
CA GLY A 206 -20.01 7.44 -33.59
C GLY A 206 -20.91 7.52 -34.83
N SER A 207 -22.23 7.64 -34.64
CA SER A 207 -23.21 7.76 -35.74
C SER A 207 -23.16 9.13 -36.42
N ASP A 208 -23.01 10.21 -35.65
CA ASP A 208 -22.84 11.57 -36.13
C ASP A 208 -21.49 11.75 -36.80
N ILE A 209 -20.42 11.14 -36.28
CA ILE A 209 -19.12 11.02 -36.96
C ILE A 209 -19.25 10.22 -38.24
N SER A 210 -20.08 9.17 -38.30
CA SER A 210 -20.30 8.37 -39.52
C SER A 210 -21.12 9.14 -40.57
N ALA A 211 -22.09 9.95 -40.14
CA ALA A 211 -22.85 10.86 -40.98
C ALA A 211 -21.97 12.02 -41.47
N LEU A 212 -21.15 12.60 -40.59
CA LEU A 212 -20.17 13.63 -40.91
C LEU A 212 -19.05 13.07 -41.80
N ALA A 213 -18.62 11.83 -41.60
CA ALA A 213 -17.66 11.12 -42.44
C ALA A 213 -18.26 10.87 -43.83
N SER A 214 -19.54 10.50 -43.94
CA SER A 214 -20.23 10.37 -45.23
C SER A 214 -20.32 11.72 -45.97
N LEU A 215 -20.55 12.81 -45.25
CA LEU A 215 -20.51 14.19 -45.78
C LEU A 215 -19.10 14.66 -46.16
N ILE A 216 -18.07 14.32 -45.38
CA ILE A 216 -16.66 14.64 -45.62
C ILE A 216 -16.05 13.75 -46.73
N THR A 217 -16.61 12.57 -46.96
CA THR A 217 -16.24 11.73 -48.12
C THR A 217 -16.71 12.38 -49.44
N GLN A 218 -17.77 13.21 -49.39
CA GLN A 218 -18.21 14.03 -50.53
C GLN A 218 -17.48 15.38 -50.66
N GLN A 219 -16.97 15.97 -49.56
CA GLN A 219 -16.16 17.19 -49.57
C GLN A 219 -14.83 16.95 -48.85
N GLY A 220 -13.81 16.62 -49.65
CA GLY A 220 -12.51 16.09 -49.22
C GLY A 220 -11.94 16.61 -47.89
N GLY A 221 -11.68 15.66 -47.00
CA GLY A 221 -10.90 15.88 -45.77
C GLY A 221 -10.57 14.59 -45.01
N GLN A 222 -10.15 13.52 -45.69
CA GLN A 222 -9.79 12.22 -45.04
C GLN A 222 -8.80 12.38 -43.87
N ALA A 223 -7.93 13.41 -43.92
CA ALA A 223 -6.97 13.71 -42.86
C ALA A 223 -7.62 14.06 -41.51
N ASN A 224 -8.75 14.78 -41.52
CA ASN A 224 -9.44 15.19 -40.29
C ASN A 224 -10.15 14.00 -39.61
N LEU A 225 -10.67 13.07 -40.41
CA LEU A 225 -11.29 11.85 -39.88
C LEU A 225 -10.25 10.92 -39.25
N THR A 226 -9.10 10.74 -39.90
CA THR A 226 -7.99 9.96 -39.33
C THR A 226 -7.45 10.59 -38.04
N ALA A 227 -7.38 11.92 -37.96
CA ALA A 227 -7.01 12.62 -36.73
C ALA A 227 -8.02 12.35 -35.59
N LEU A 228 -9.32 12.44 -35.89
CA LEU A 228 -10.38 12.16 -34.91
C LEU A 228 -10.33 10.71 -34.42
N MET A 229 -10.19 9.73 -35.33
CA MET A 229 -10.03 8.32 -34.96
C MET A 229 -8.78 8.08 -34.10
N SER A 230 -7.67 8.77 -34.40
CA SER A 230 -6.44 8.69 -33.60
C SER A 230 -6.64 9.25 -32.19
N ASP A 231 -7.39 10.34 -32.04
CA ASP A 231 -7.68 10.93 -30.73
C ASP A 231 -8.66 10.08 -29.93
N VAL A 232 -9.65 9.45 -30.58
CA VAL A 232 -10.54 8.48 -29.92
C VAL A 232 -9.75 7.25 -29.48
N ALA A 233 -8.83 6.73 -30.29
CA ALA A 233 -7.94 5.63 -29.89
C ALA A 233 -7.13 5.98 -28.62
N ARG A 234 -6.57 7.18 -28.56
CA ARG A 234 -5.87 7.67 -27.35
C ARG A 234 -6.80 7.78 -26.15
N LEU A 235 -8.03 8.24 -26.35
CA LEU A 235 -9.01 8.33 -25.26
C LEU A 235 -9.43 6.94 -24.77
N LYS A 236 -9.57 5.95 -25.67
CA LYS A 236 -9.83 4.55 -25.28
C LYS A 236 -8.69 3.97 -24.45
N GLU A 237 -7.45 4.19 -24.86
CA GLU A 237 -6.26 3.80 -24.09
C GLU A 237 -6.20 4.55 -22.74
N ILE A 238 -6.52 5.85 -22.71
CA ILE A 238 -6.68 6.61 -21.47
C ILE A 238 -7.87 6.10 -20.64
N SER A 239 -8.87 5.45 -21.20
CA SER A 239 -10.04 4.94 -20.49
C SER A 239 -9.98 3.43 -20.23
N ASP A 240 -8.92 2.74 -20.65
CA ASP A 240 -8.77 1.28 -20.60
C ASP A 240 -9.98 0.55 -21.23
N LEU A 241 -10.47 1.09 -22.36
CA LEU A 241 -11.55 0.50 -23.12
C LEU A 241 -10.97 -0.51 -24.11
N PRO A 242 -11.50 -1.75 -24.19
CA PRO A 242 -10.99 -2.76 -25.10
C PRO A 242 -10.95 -2.28 -26.56
N ASP A 243 -9.85 -2.59 -27.25
CA ASP A 243 -9.63 -2.31 -28.67
C ASP A 243 -10.12 -3.43 -29.60
N ASP A 244 -10.73 -4.48 -29.03
CA ASP A 244 -11.27 -5.62 -29.78
C ASP A 244 -12.29 -5.18 -30.82
N TYR A 245 -12.07 -5.61 -32.07
CA TYR A 245 -12.95 -5.31 -33.21
C TYR A 245 -13.18 -3.81 -33.46
N SER A 246 -12.17 -2.99 -33.16
CA SER A 246 -12.17 -1.57 -33.54
C SER A 246 -11.24 -1.31 -34.73
N ASP A 247 -11.57 -0.31 -35.54
CA ASP A 247 -10.76 0.09 -36.71
C ASP A 247 -9.53 0.93 -36.30
N TYR A 248 -9.33 1.15 -35.01
CA TYR A 248 -8.26 1.99 -34.49
C TYR A 248 -7.84 1.51 -33.11
N GLY A 249 -6.55 1.61 -32.79
CA GLY A 249 -6.04 1.26 -31.47
C GLY A 249 -4.73 1.98 -31.17
N ALA A 250 -4.44 2.16 -29.88
CA ALA A 250 -3.30 2.93 -29.41
C ALA A 250 -2.56 2.21 -28.28
N ASP A 251 -1.23 2.25 -28.32
CA ASP A 251 -0.35 1.62 -27.34
C ASP A 251 0.72 2.61 -26.90
N ARG A 252 0.82 2.84 -25.59
CA ARG A 252 1.84 3.71 -24.97
C ARG A 252 2.99 2.95 -24.32
N PHE A 253 3.02 1.63 -24.44
CA PHE A 253 4.12 0.77 -24.00
C PHE A 253 4.49 0.94 -22.52
N PHE A 254 3.46 1.07 -21.68
CA PHE A 254 3.63 0.99 -20.22
C PHE A 254 3.79 -0.46 -19.75
N ASP A 255 3.22 -1.40 -20.50
CA ASP A 255 3.35 -2.83 -20.27
C ASP A 255 3.68 -3.60 -21.55
N ASP A 256 3.85 -4.92 -21.43
CA ASP A 256 4.12 -5.78 -22.57
C ASP A 256 2.87 -6.47 -23.15
N ALA A 257 1.66 -6.03 -22.79
CA ALA A 257 0.41 -6.69 -23.16
C ALA A 257 0.21 -6.75 -24.67
N GLU A 258 0.64 -5.74 -25.42
CA GLU A 258 0.52 -5.70 -26.88
C GLU A 258 1.80 -6.04 -27.64
N SER A 259 2.87 -6.43 -26.93
CA SER A 259 4.18 -6.73 -27.50
C SER A 259 4.41 -8.24 -27.64
N LEU A 260 4.81 -8.70 -28.82
CA LEU A 260 5.09 -10.12 -29.09
C LEU A 260 6.53 -10.49 -28.73
N LYS A 261 6.83 -10.54 -27.43
CA LYS A 261 8.18 -10.83 -26.89
C LYS A 261 8.65 -12.27 -27.13
N THR A 262 7.75 -13.17 -27.52
CA THR A 262 8.08 -14.57 -27.81
C THR A 262 8.67 -14.78 -29.22
N ASP A 263 8.61 -13.78 -30.09
CA ASP A 263 9.22 -13.84 -31.42
C ASP A 263 10.76 -13.80 -31.30
N LEU A 264 11.45 -14.72 -31.98
CA LEU A 264 12.91 -14.80 -31.96
C LEU A 264 13.60 -13.55 -32.52
N ASN A 265 12.89 -12.79 -33.36
CA ASN A 265 13.41 -11.55 -33.95
C ASN A 265 13.05 -10.31 -33.15
N TYR A 266 12.37 -10.45 -32.01
CA TYR A 266 12.05 -9.32 -31.14
C TYR A 266 13.32 -8.77 -30.50
N LEU A 267 13.73 -7.57 -30.91
CA LEU A 267 14.93 -6.88 -30.45
C LEU A 267 14.56 -5.54 -29.83
N ALA A 268 13.70 -5.57 -28.83
CA ALA A 268 13.29 -4.39 -28.09
C ALA A 268 13.13 -4.70 -26.60
N ARG A 269 13.10 -3.64 -25.79
CA ARG A 269 12.72 -3.70 -24.38
C ARG A 269 11.61 -2.68 -24.13
N ILE A 270 10.62 -3.07 -23.34
CA ILE A 270 9.54 -2.17 -22.91
C ILE A 270 9.87 -1.64 -21.52
N GLU A 271 10.02 -0.33 -21.40
CA GLU A 271 10.27 0.40 -20.14
C GLU A 271 9.94 1.89 -20.35
N GLU A 272 8.72 2.32 -20.03
CA GLU A 272 8.22 3.68 -20.34
C GLU A 272 8.44 4.04 -21.84
N GLY A 273 7.96 3.16 -22.74
CA GLY A 273 8.25 3.20 -24.18
C GLY A 273 8.99 1.96 -24.69
N VAL A 274 9.05 1.80 -26.02
CA VAL A 274 9.93 0.82 -26.67
C VAL A 274 11.33 1.39 -26.79
N ARG A 275 12.31 0.63 -26.30
CA ARG A 275 13.72 0.98 -26.28
C ARG A 275 14.57 -0.11 -26.91
N PHE A 276 15.80 0.25 -27.29
CA PHE A 276 16.79 -0.68 -27.81
C PHE A 276 17.07 -1.76 -26.76
N SER A 277 17.09 -3.04 -27.17
CA SER A 277 17.43 -4.12 -26.26
C SER A 277 18.92 -4.06 -25.90
N LYS A 278 19.31 -4.72 -24.80
CA LYS A 278 20.69 -4.78 -24.35
C LYS A 278 21.51 -5.67 -25.29
N ASP A 279 22.65 -5.16 -25.76
CA ASP A 279 23.63 -5.93 -26.54
C ASP A 279 24.55 -6.72 -25.60
N ALA A 280 24.99 -6.05 -24.54
CA ALA A 280 25.78 -6.62 -23.47
C ALA A 280 25.23 -6.12 -22.13
N GLN A 281 25.25 -6.99 -21.12
CA GLN A 281 24.90 -6.65 -19.74
C GLN A 281 25.77 -7.44 -18.79
N ASN A 282 26.07 -6.86 -17.63
CA ASN A 282 26.68 -7.55 -16.51
C ASN A 282 25.96 -7.13 -15.23
N GLN A 283 25.47 -8.11 -14.48
CA GLN A 283 24.76 -7.89 -13.22
C GLN A 283 25.56 -8.54 -12.10
N THR A 284 25.85 -7.75 -11.07
CA THR A 284 26.65 -8.19 -9.93
C THR A 284 26.01 -7.72 -8.63
N GLN A 285 26.24 -8.48 -7.57
CA GLN A 285 25.83 -8.05 -6.23
C GLN A 285 26.75 -6.93 -5.75
N LEU A 286 26.16 -5.92 -5.12
CA LEU A 286 26.90 -4.80 -4.55
C LEU A 286 27.81 -5.31 -3.42
N ALA A 287 29.11 -5.01 -3.50
CA ALA A 287 30.09 -5.38 -2.48
C ALA A 287 31.11 -4.27 -2.26
N VAL A 288 31.54 -4.10 -1.02
CA VAL A 288 32.62 -3.17 -0.67
C VAL A 288 33.95 -3.76 -1.09
N PHE A 289 34.84 -2.95 -1.66
CA PHE A 289 36.15 -3.41 -2.13
C PHE A 289 37.02 -4.00 -1.01
N ASN A 290 37.03 -3.34 0.15
CA ASN A 290 37.69 -3.84 1.37
C ASN A 290 36.72 -3.76 2.57
N PRO A 291 36.10 -4.88 3.00
CA PRO A 291 35.18 -4.88 4.12
C PRO A 291 35.84 -4.66 5.49
N LEU A 292 37.18 -4.77 5.57
CA LEU A 292 37.96 -4.55 6.80
C LEU A 292 38.56 -3.15 6.90
N ALA A 293 38.15 -2.22 6.03
CA ALA A 293 38.66 -0.86 6.05
C ALA A 293 38.26 -0.14 7.36
N ALA A 294 39.21 0.55 8.00
CA ALA A 294 39.02 1.15 9.32
C ALA A 294 37.99 2.30 9.36
N ASN A 295 37.61 2.82 8.19
CA ASN A 295 36.63 3.90 8.01
C ASN A 295 35.18 3.39 7.94
N ILE A 296 34.95 2.07 7.92
CA ILE A 296 33.62 1.47 7.89
C ILE A 296 33.47 0.38 8.95
N LYS A 297 32.22 0.03 9.26
CA LYS A 297 31.85 -1.18 9.97
C LYS A 297 30.78 -1.90 9.17
N VAL A 298 30.99 -3.18 8.91
CA VAL A 298 30.03 -4.06 8.24
C VAL A 298 29.45 -5.01 9.26
N SER A 299 28.14 -4.95 9.47
CA SER A 299 27.41 -5.83 10.41
C SER A 299 26.20 -6.44 9.71
N ASN A 300 26.10 -7.77 9.67
CA ASN A 300 25.00 -8.48 8.97
C ASN A 300 24.81 -8.03 7.51
N ASN A 301 25.91 -7.85 6.77
CA ASN A 301 25.94 -7.29 5.41
C ASN A 301 25.40 -5.86 5.27
N PHE A 302 25.21 -5.13 6.36
CA PHE A 302 24.87 -3.72 6.37
C PHE A 302 26.11 -2.87 6.62
N VAL A 303 26.38 -1.90 5.75
CA VAL A 303 27.55 -1.01 5.82
C VAL A 303 27.16 0.30 6.48
N LEU A 304 27.93 0.65 7.52
CA LEU A 304 27.89 1.97 8.14
C LEU A 304 29.29 2.60 8.18
N PRO A 305 29.38 3.94 8.13
CA PRO A 305 30.58 4.66 8.54
C PRO A 305 31.08 4.22 9.93
N ALA A 306 32.40 4.26 10.12
CA ALA A 306 33.01 3.89 11.40
C ALA A 306 32.45 4.73 12.56
N HIS A 307 32.04 4.05 13.61
CA HIS A 307 31.37 4.64 14.77
C HIS A 307 31.81 3.96 16.07
N ASP A 308 31.63 4.67 17.16
CA ASP A 308 31.73 4.17 18.54
C ASP A 308 30.32 4.09 19.14
N GLU A 309 30.10 3.23 20.13
CA GLU A 309 28.79 3.10 20.75
C GLU A 309 28.62 4.11 21.90
N SER A 310 27.47 4.76 21.95
CA SER A 310 27.08 5.68 23.01
C SER A 310 25.69 5.31 23.51
N ARG A 311 25.56 5.11 24.82
CA ARG A 311 24.27 4.87 25.47
C ARG A 311 23.41 6.12 25.40
N ARG A 312 22.22 6.02 24.81
CA ARG A 312 21.27 7.14 24.68
C ARG A 312 20.07 7.03 25.61
N LEU A 313 19.62 5.81 25.89
CA LEU A 313 18.50 5.55 26.78
C LEU A 313 18.93 4.59 27.89
N TYR A 314 18.47 4.85 29.10
CA TYR A 314 18.67 3.99 30.26
C TYR A 314 17.53 4.20 31.26
N THR A 315 16.92 3.11 31.73
CA THR A 315 15.71 3.18 32.58
C THR A 315 15.97 3.34 34.08
N GLY A 316 17.23 3.29 34.53
CA GLY A 316 17.58 3.59 35.93
C GLY A 316 18.03 2.38 36.76
N GLU A 317 17.98 2.52 38.08
CA GLU A 317 18.46 1.53 39.05
C GLU A 317 17.46 0.39 39.29
N ARG A 318 17.97 -0.77 39.69
CA ARG A 318 17.14 -1.96 39.94
C ARG A 318 16.25 -1.75 41.17
N ALA A 319 14.97 -2.08 41.03
CA ALA A 319 14.01 -2.17 42.12
C ALA A 319 13.63 -3.62 42.45
N ALA A 320 13.39 -4.45 41.43
CA ALA A 320 12.94 -5.83 41.60
C ALA A 320 13.47 -6.77 40.50
N GLU A 321 12.93 -7.98 40.43
CA GLU A 321 13.20 -8.96 39.37
C GLU A 321 11.90 -9.59 38.87
N LEU A 322 11.92 -10.06 37.63
CA LEU A 322 10.78 -10.67 36.93
C LEU A 322 11.24 -11.95 36.22
N SER A 323 10.58 -13.08 36.48
CA SER A 323 10.80 -14.30 35.69
C SER A 323 10.10 -14.16 34.34
N VAL A 324 10.80 -14.52 33.25
CA VAL A 324 10.21 -14.55 31.91
C VAL A 324 9.25 -15.74 31.77
N SER A 325 9.56 -16.88 32.40
CA SER A 325 8.80 -18.13 32.24
C SER A 325 7.54 -18.24 33.09
N GLN A 326 7.26 -17.26 33.96
CA GLN A 326 6.00 -17.24 34.72
C GLN A 326 4.76 -17.00 33.82
N TYR A 327 4.98 -16.53 32.58
CA TYR A 327 3.95 -16.27 31.59
C TYR A 327 3.79 -17.44 30.61
N GLN A 328 2.66 -17.49 29.90
CA GLN A 328 2.30 -18.61 29.02
C GLN A 328 3.37 -18.89 27.95
N TYR A 329 3.76 -20.17 27.86
CA TYR A 329 4.70 -20.69 26.87
C TYR A 329 3.96 -21.04 25.57
N GLN A 330 4.42 -20.52 24.44
CA GLN A 330 3.88 -20.89 23.12
C GLN A 330 4.86 -20.62 21.98
N THR A 331 4.45 -20.93 20.75
CA THR A 331 5.18 -20.53 19.55
C THR A 331 4.59 -19.23 19.00
N HIS A 332 5.42 -18.20 18.89
CA HIS A 332 5.06 -16.90 18.34
C HIS A 332 5.53 -16.80 16.89
N SER A 333 4.61 -16.47 15.98
CA SER A 333 4.96 -16.06 14.62
C SER A 333 5.32 -14.57 14.64
N MET A 334 6.51 -14.25 14.17
CA MET A 334 7.05 -12.89 14.08
C MET A 334 7.39 -12.56 12.64
N VAL A 335 6.99 -11.39 12.17
CA VAL A 335 7.21 -10.95 10.79
C VAL A 335 8.17 -9.77 10.78
N GLN A 336 9.35 -9.96 10.21
CA GLN A 336 10.39 -8.94 10.11
C GLN A 336 10.30 -8.19 8.78
N LYS A 337 10.15 -6.87 8.84
CA LYS A 337 10.22 -5.94 7.71
C LYS A 337 11.66 -5.80 7.22
N THR A 338 11.81 -5.54 5.93
CA THR A 338 13.11 -5.25 5.32
C THR A 338 13.28 -3.76 5.04
N VAL A 339 14.53 -3.32 4.85
CA VAL A 339 14.85 -1.93 4.49
C VAL A 339 14.25 -1.63 3.12
N ALA A 340 13.66 -0.45 2.97
CA ALA A 340 13.08 -0.02 1.71
C ALA A 340 14.15 0.14 0.62
N ARG A 341 13.75 -0.17 -0.62
CA ARG A 341 14.63 -0.07 -1.78
C ARG A 341 14.70 1.33 -2.33
N GLN A 342 15.86 1.65 -2.88
CA GLN A 342 16.10 2.81 -3.70
C GLN A 342 16.80 2.37 -4.99
N ARG A 343 16.42 2.96 -6.11
CA ARG A 343 16.99 2.65 -7.41
C ARG A 343 17.54 3.90 -8.08
N TRP A 344 18.83 3.87 -8.43
CA TRP A 344 19.51 4.90 -9.20
C TRP A 344 19.85 4.35 -10.57
N ARG A 345 19.32 4.99 -11.59
CA ARG A 345 19.57 4.65 -12.98
C ARG A 345 20.20 5.85 -13.64
N TRP A 346 21.34 5.64 -14.28
CA TRP A 346 22.00 6.67 -15.07
C TRP A 346 22.46 6.09 -16.40
N GLY A 347 22.33 6.86 -17.46
CA GLY A 347 22.86 6.48 -18.77
C GLY A 347 22.10 7.08 -19.93
N TYR A 348 22.66 6.95 -21.12
CA TYR A 348 22.08 7.50 -22.35
C TYR A 348 20.75 6.86 -22.71
N TYR A 349 20.57 5.60 -22.31
CA TYR A 349 19.30 4.90 -22.43
C TYR A 349 18.16 5.61 -21.67
N TYR A 350 18.48 6.35 -20.60
CA TYR A 350 17.52 7.04 -19.72
C TYR A 350 17.33 8.54 -20.05
N ASN A 351 17.90 9.03 -21.15
CA ASN A 351 17.80 10.45 -21.54
C ASN A 351 16.36 10.91 -21.82
N TYR A 352 15.52 10.01 -22.32
CA TYR A 352 14.14 10.31 -22.67
C TYR A 352 13.18 9.50 -21.80
N TRP A 353 12.15 10.16 -21.30
CA TRP A 353 11.04 9.58 -20.54
C TRP A 353 9.72 10.17 -21.04
N TYR A 354 8.62 9.42 -20.94
CA TYR A 354 7.34 9.89 -21.45
C TYR A 354 6.56 10.69 -20.39
N PRO A 355 6.22 11.98 -20.63
CA PRO A 355 5.60 12.86 -19.63
C PRO A 355 4.28 12.37 -19.04
N ALA A 356 3.52 11.55 -19.78
CA ALA A 356 2.24 11.04 -19.28
C ALA A 356 2.40 9.98 -18.18
N TYR A 357 3.61 9.52 -17.87
CA TYR A 357 3.84 8.56 -16.79
C TYR A 357 3.16 8.97 -15.48
N SER A 358 3.16 10.27 -15.13
CA SER A 358 2.59 10.77 -13.87
C SER A 358 1.07 10.57 -13.74
N SER A 359 0.31 10.52 -14.84
CA SER A 359 -1.15 10.32 -14.79
C SER A 359 -1.56 8.84 -14.77
N TYR A 360 -0.63 7.91 -15.01
CA TYR A 360 -0.91 6.48 -15.16
C TYR A 360 -0.37 5.60 -14.02
N ILE A 361 0.35 6.17 -13.04
CA ILE A 361 0.83 5.47 -11.83
C ILE A 361 -0.32 4.78 -11.07
N TYR A 362 -1.56 5.25 -11.22
CA TYR A 362 -2.74 4.67 -10.55
C TYR A 362 -3.25 3.36 -11.15
N ARG A 363 -2.79 2.99 -12.36
CA ARG A 363 -3.26 1.79 -13.07
C ARG A 363 -2.22 0.69 -13.16
N TYR A 364 -0.97 1.04 -12.89
CA TYR A 364 0.16 0.15 -13.05
C TYR A 364 0.87 -0.01 -11.71
N ASP A 365 1.33 -1.22 -11.37
CA ASP A 365 2.17 -1.43 -10.18
C ASP A 365 3.58 -0.88 -10.43
N ALA A 366 3.70 0.45 -10.37
CA ALA A 366 4.94 1.16 -10.62
C ALA A 366 6.04 0.76 -9.61
N VAL A 367 5.66 0.36 -8.40
CA VAL A 367 6.58 -0.08 -7.35
C VAL A 367 7.23 -1.42 -7.74
N TYR A 368 6.45 -2.36 -8.28
CA TYR A 368 6.97 -3.61 -8.82
C TYR A 368 8.03 -3.40 -9.88
N TRP A 369 7.69 -2.67 -10.94
CA TRP A 369 8.61 -2.50 -12.05
C TRP A 369 9.82 -1.65 -11.69
N ALA A 370 9.67 -0.73 -10.74
CA ALA A 370 10.77 0.07 -10.23
C ALA A 370 11.75 -0.75 -9.39
N TYR A 371 11.31 -1.70 -8.57
CA TYR A 371 12.19 -2.38 -7.62
C TYR A 371 12.41 -3.87 -7.85
N TYR A 372 11.85 -4.42 -8.94
CA TYR A 372 12.04 -5.81 -9.34
C TYR A 372 13.52 -6.20 -9.39
N ARG A 373 13.84 -7.37 -8.82
CA ARG A 373 15.15 -8.04 -8.90
C ARG A 373 14.92 -9.48 -9.38
N PRO A 374 15.68 -9.99 -10.37
CA PRO A 374 15.55 -11.38 -10.79
C PRO A 374 15.78 -12.35 -9.62
N GLY A 375 14.87 -13.31 -9.41
CA GLY A 375 14.98 -14.32 -8.35
C GLY A 375 14.43 -13.91 -6.98
N ASP A 376 13.90 -12.70 -6.84
CA ASP A 376 13.19 -12.26 -5.64
C ASP A 376 11.85 -13.01 -5.50
N PRO A 377 11.47 -13.53 -4.31
CA PRO A 377 10.14 -14.13 -4.08
C PRO A 377 8.97 -13.16 -4.28
N TRP A 378 9.24 -11.90 -4.59
CA TRP A 378 8.28 -10.93 -5.11
C TRP A 378 7.59 -11.45 -6.38
N SER A 379 6.46 -12.15 -6.20
CA SER A 379 5.60 -12.57 -7.29
C SER A 379 4.68 -11.40 -7.69
N PRO A 380 4.52 -11.11 -9.00
CA PRO A 380 3.43 -10.28 -9.48
C PRO A 380 2.14 -11.08 -9.37
N LEU A 381 1.55 -11.14 -8.18
CA LEU A 381 0.18 -11.63 -8.07
C LEU A 381 -0.73 -10.54 -8.60
N ALA A 382 -1.40 -10.81 -9.72
CA ALA A 382 -2.42 -9.92 -10.24
C ALA A 382 -3.55 -9.70 -9.21
N ALA A 383 -4.21 -8.53 -9.30
CA ALA A 383 -5.48 -8.15 -8.68
C ALA A 383 -5.52 -7.49 -7.27
N ALA A 384 -4.65 -7.79 -6.31
CA ALA A 384 -4.68 -7.10 -5.00
C ALA A 384 -4.00 -5.71 -4.97
N TYR A 385 -3.34 -5.33 -6.08
CA TYR A 385 -2.27 -4.32 -6.10
C TYR A 385 -2.67 -3.02 -6.81
N LEU A 386 -3.93 -2.88 -7.22
CA LEU A 386 -4.56 -1.65 -7.74
C LEU A 386 -5.16 -0.78 -6.63
N SER A 387 -4.69 -0.92 -5.38
CA SER A 387 -5.15 -0.04 -4.31
C SER A 387 -4.54 1.35 -4.54
N PRO A 388 -5.33 2.45 -4.60
CA PRO A 388 -4.85 3.80 -4.94
C PRO A 388 -3.91 4.44 -3.91
N TRP A 389 -3.42 3.68 -2.93
CA TRP A 389 -2.63 4.15 -1.79
C TRP A 389 -1.09 4.26 -1.97
N PRO A 390 -0.40 3.76 -3.03
CA PRO A 390 1.06 3.83 -3.08
C PRO A 390 1.62 5.21 -3.47
N TYR A 391 0.79 6.16 -3.92
CA TYR A 391 1.28 7.47 -4.35
C TYR A 391 1.86 8.31 -3.21
N ASN A 392 1.39 8.14 -1.97
CA ASN A 392 1.98 8.86 -0.84
C ASN A 392 3.40 8.42 -0.50
N TYR A 393 3.85 7.27 -1.02
CA TYR A 393 5.13 6.68 -0.66
C TYR A 393 6.09 6.55 -1.82
N TYR A 394 5.66 6.40 -3.07
CA TYR A 394 6.55 6.26 -4.23
C TYR A 394 6.70 7.56 -5.03
N TRP A 395 7.94 8.00 -5.28
CA TRP A 395 8.19 9.17 -6.12
C TRP A 395 9.32 8.93 -7.15
N PRO A 396 8.99 8.93 -8.46
CA PRO A 396 9.98 8.86 -9.53
C PRO A 396 10.52 10.26 -9.86
N TYR A 397 11.84 10.40 -9.83
CA TYR A 397 12.56 11.55 -10.35
C TYR A 397 13.16 11.18 -11.71
N ARG A 398 12.95 12.03 -12.73
CA ARG A 398 13.45 11.83 -14.10
C ARG A 398 14.11 13.14 -14.55
N TYR A 399 15.43 13.15 -14.66
CA TYR A 399 16.20 14.32 -15.10
C TYR A 399 17.26 13.89 -16.12
N GLY A 400 17.02 14.16 -17.41
CA GLY A 400 18.01 14.10 -18.50
C GLY A 400 19.12 13.05 -18.36
N GLY A 401 18.76 11.76 -18.35
CA GLY A 401 19.72 10.65 -18.24
C GLY A 401 19.86 10.06 -16.84
N TRP A 402 19.37 10.74 -15.80
CA TRP A 402 19.32 10.28 -14.42
C TRP A 402 17.88 10.02 -13.97
N TRP A 403 17.59 8.79 -13.58
CA TRP A 403 16.32 8.36 -13.02
C TRP A 403 16.56 7.88 -11.58
N TYR A 404 15.73 8.35 -10.66
CA TYR A 404 15.80 7.97 -9.26
C TYR A 404 14.42 7.63 -8.74
N ASP A 405 14.29 6.42 -8.19
CA ASP A 405 13.06 5.91 -7.62
C ASP A 405 13.28 5.65 -6.13
N THR A 406 12.43 6.25 -5.30
CA THR A 406 12.49 6.10 -3.83
C THR A 406 11.12 5.84 -3.24
N VAL A 407 11.11 5.23 -2.05
CA VAL A 407 9.93 5.10 -1.19
C VAL A 407 10.11 5.94 0.09
N TYR A 408 9.09 6.66 0.56
CA TYR A 408 9.14 7.53 1.76
C TYR A 408 9.01 6.79 3.10
N ILE A 409 9.33 5.49 3.16
CA ILE A 409 9.39 4.71 4.40
C ILE A 409 10.77 4.09 4.56
N THR A 410 11.25 3.97 5.79
CA THR A 410 12.54 3.31 6.06
C THR A 410 12.45 1.79 5.91
N TYR A 411 11.37 1.20 6.44
CA TYR A 411 11.12 -0.24 6.41
C TYR A 411 9.78 -0.51 5.74
N TRP A 412 9.76 -1.43 4.78
CA TRP A 412 8.56 -1.79 4.04
C TRP A 412 8.04 -3.17 4.43
N ASP A 413 6.72 -3.35 4.33
CA ASP A 413 6.00 -4.59 4.61
C ASP A 413 5.90 -5.52 3.40
N LYS A 414 6.58 -5.16 2.30
CA LYS A 414 6.48 -5.84 1.02
C LYS A 414 7.34 -7.08 0.91
N ILE A 415 8.48 -7.07 1.58
CA ILE A 415 9.36 -8.23 1.69
C ILE A 415 9.58 -8.43 3.16
N THR A 416 9.08 -9.56 3.65
CA THR A 416 9.15 -9.91 5.05
C THR A 416 9.83 -11.25 5.24
N THR A 417 10.45 -11.43 6.41
CA THR A 417 10.97 -12.71 6.85
C THR A 417 10.15 -13.18 8.04
N GLU A 418 9.54 -14.36 7.91
CA GLU A 418 8.78 -14.97 9.00
C GLU A 418 9.70 -15.78 9.94
N HIS A 419 9.45 -15.66 11.23
CA HIS A 419 10.18 -16.37 12.28
C HIS A 419 9.20 -17.00 13.27
N ASN A 420 9.37 -18.29 13.53
CA ASN A 420 8.62 -18.99 14.57
C ASN A 420 9.53 -19.21 15.79
N VAL A 421 9.22 -18.53 16.89
CA VAL A 421 10.02 -18.56 18.13
C VAL A 421 9.18 -19.12 19.26
N ALA A 422 9.65 -20.20 19.89
CA ALA A 422 8.98 -20.81 21.04
C ALA A 422 9.52 -20.27 22.37
N GLY A 423 8.63 -19.88 23.27
CA GLY A 423 8.97 -19.43 24.61
C GLY A 423 7.86 -18.64 25.28
N SER A 424 8.14 -18.18 26.50
CA SER A 424 7.36 -17.13 27.17
C SER A 424 7.87 -15.76 26.74
N GLN A 425 6.99 -14.77 26.66
CA GLN A 425 7.29 -13.46 26.08
C GLN A 425 6.91 -12.30 27.00
N ILE A 426 7.86 -11.38 27.15
CA ILE A 426 7.67 -10.06 27.75
C ILE A 426 8.13 -8.99 26.76
N ALA A 427 7.64 -7.76 26.92
CA ALA A 427 8.04 -6.66 26.07
C ALA A 427 8.04 -5.34 26.82
N GLN A 428 8.83 -4.37 26.39
CA GLN A 428 8.85 -3.01 26.94
C GLN A 428 8.76 -2.02 25.80
N THR A 429 7.77 -1.12 25.82
CA THR A 429 7.73 -0.01 24.85
C THR A 429 8.63 1.13 25.29
N PHE A 430 9.14 1.88 24.32
CA PHE A 430 9.95 3.08 24.57
C PHE A 430 9.77 4.11 23.44
N LEU A 431 9.85 5.39 23.80
CA LEU A 431 9.90 6.48 22.83
C LEU A 431 11.34 6.68 22.34
N ASN A 432 11.54 6.66 21.02
CA ASN A 432 12.81 7.09 20.45
C ASN A 432 12.78 8.59 20.18
N SER A 433 13.50 9.38 20.98
CA SER A 433 13.45 10.85 20.89
C SER A 433 14.26 11.45 19.74
N GLN A 434 15.24 10.74 19.20
CA GLN A 434 16.17 11.24 18.19
C GLN A 434 16.49 10.18 17.14
N ASN A 435 16.77 10.60 15.90
CA ASN A 435 17.20 9.70 14.84
C ASN A 435 18.54 9.06 15.20
N GLY A 436 18.71 7.79 14.88
CA GLY A 436 20.00 7.14 15.04
C GLY A 436 20.01 5.65 14.74
N TRP A 437 21.21 5.11 14.67
CA TRP A 437 21.44 3.68 14.47
C TRP A 437 21.64 2.99 15.82
N MET A 438 20.72 2.13 16.21
CA MET A 438 20.90 1.24 17.34
C MET A 438 21.78 0.06 16.94
N THR A 439 22.84 -0.20 17.70
CA THR A 439 23.87 -1.20 17.39
C THR A 439 23.97 -2.29 18.46
N SER A 440 23.58 -1.96 19.68
CA SER A 440 23.45 -2.94 20.76
C SER A 440 22.44 -2.48 21.80
N LEU A 441 22.05 -3.40 22.66
CA LEU A 441 21.22 -3.13 23.82
C LEU A 441 21.85 -3.76 25.06
N ASP A 442 21.64 -3.12 26.19
CA ASP A 442 22.12 -3.57 27.49
C ASP A 442 20.95 -4.14 28.29
N LEU A 443 21.02 -5.42 28.62
CA LEU A 443 20.06 -6.11 29.48
C LEU A 443 20.70 -6.54 30.79
N TYR A 444 19.87 -6.62 31.82
CA TYR A 444 20.28 -6.96 33.17
C TYR A 444 19.54 -8.22 33.60
N PHE A 445 20.24 -9.35 33.60
CA PHE A 445 19.70 -10.62 34.09
C PHE A 445 20.12 -10.82 35.54
N THR A 446 19.18 -11.00 36.46
CA THR A 446 19.52 -11.28 37.87
C THR A 446 19.85 -12.74 38.09
N ARG A 447 19.20 -13.65 37.34
CA ARG A 447 19.43 -15.10 37.36
C ARG A 447 19.30 -15.66 35.95
N LYS A 448 20.07 -16.71 35.65
CA LYS A 448 20.02 -17.42 34.37
C LYS A 448 19.65 -18.89 34.56
N ALA A 449 18.84 -19.43 33.65
CA ALA A 449 18.57 -20.85 33.56
C ALA A 449 19.79 -21.61 32.98
N ALA A 450 19.82 -22.94 33.19
CA ALA A 450 20.87 -23.80 32.64
C ALA A 450 20.77 -23.95 31.11
N THR A 451 19.56 -23.83 30.56
CA THR A 451 19.26 -23.95 29.12
C THR A 451 18.19 -22.93 28.71
N GLY A 452 18.06 -22.72 27.40
CA GLY A 452 17.09 -21.80 26.79
C GLY A 452 17.75 -20.49 26.36
N ASN A 453 17.89 -20.30 25.05
CA ASN A 453 18.41 -19.05 24.49
C ASN A 453 17.38 -17.93 24.66
N VAL A 454 17.82 -16.67 24.53
CA VAL A 454 16.94 -15.51 24.62
C VAL A 454 16.85 -14.87 23.26
N ASP A 455 15.67 -14.91 22.67
CA ASP A 455 15.35 -14.21 21.44
C ASP A 455 14.93 -12.78 21.76
N ILE A 456 15.57 -11.83 21.10
CA ILE A 456 15.39 -10.41 21.34
C ILE A 456 15.04 -9.75 20.02
N ALA A 457 13.89 -9.09 20.00
CA ALA A 457 13.37 -8.41 18.82
C ALA A 457 13.03 -6.96 19.14
N VAL A 458 13.18 -6.09 18.13
CA VAL A 458 12.68 -4.72 18.17
C VAL A 458 11.61 -4.57 17.11
N CYS A 459 10.44 -4.09 17.51
CA CYS A 459 9.29 -3.94 16.62
C CYS A 459 8.60 -2.58 16.78
N GLU A 460 7.74 -2.25 15.82
CA GLU A 460 6.87 -1.08 15.89
C GLU A 460 5.75 -1.27 16.91
N VAL A 461 5.11 -0.16 17.29
CA VAL A 461 4.02 -0.13 18.26
C VAL A 461 2.71 0.27 17.58
N THR A 462 1.66 -0.53 17.77
CA THR A 462 0.31 -0.27 17.25
C THR A 462 -0.65 -0.10 18.44
N ALA A 463 -1.41 1.00 18.48
CA ALA A 463 -2.33 1.30 19.58
C ALA A 463 -1.69 1.21 20.99
N GLY A 464 -0.42 1.58 21.10
CA GLY A 464 0.35 1.54 22.36
C GLY A 464 0.92 0.18 22.74
N ARG A 465 0.67 -0.88 21.96
CA ARG A 465 1.14 -2.25 22.22
C ARG A 465 2.22 -2.70 21.22
N PRO A 466 3.14 -3.60 21.60
CA PRO A 466 4.10 -4.19 20.67
C PRO A 466 3.41 -4.89 19.48
N ASN A 467 3.90 -4.65 18.27
CA ASN A 467 3.41 -5.32 17.06
C ASN A 467 4.44 -6.34 16.55
N VAL A 468 4.24 -7.62 16.86
CA VAL A 468 5.14 -8.72 16.42
C VAL A 468 5.00 -9.07 14.94
N GLU A 469 4.06 -8.46 14.22
CA GLU A 469 3.96 -8.56 12.76
C GLU A 469 4.75 -7.42 12.05
N ALA A 470 5.38 -6.54 12.82
CA ALA A 470 6.17 -5.41 12.32
C ALA A 470 7.53 -5.32 13.03
N LEU A 471 8.30 -6.42 13.01
CA LEU A 471 9.68 -6.42 13.50
C LEU A 471 10.58 -5.62 12.57
N ILE A 472 11.55 -4.94 13.17
CA ILE A 472 12.59 -4.19 12.46
C ILE A 472 13.92 -4.93 12.60
N ALA A 473 14.19 -5.46 13.79
CA ALA A 473 15.42 -6.17 14.10
C ALA A 473 15.16 -7.37 15.00
N ARG A 474 16.02 -8.39 14.89
CA ARG A 474 16.03 -9.56 15.75
C ARG A 474 17.46 -10.06 15.94
N THR A 475 17.75 -10.60 17.12
CA THR A 475 18.96 -11.34 17.43
C THR A 475 18.63 -12.45 18.43
N THR A 476 19.43 -13.51 18.44
CA THR A 476 19.29 -14.59 19.43
C THR A 476 20.54 -14.63 20.28
N LEU A 477 20.40 -14.39 21.58
CA LEU A 477 21.46 -14.46 22.56
C LEU A 477 21.57 -15.90 23.09
N ALA A 478 22.74 -16.51 22.94
CA ALA A 478 22.99 -17.83 23.51
C ALA A 478 23.03 -17.77 25.04
N VAL A 479 22.53 -18.81 25.71
CA VAL A 479 22.51 -18.87 27.19
C VAL A 479 23.91 -18.72 27.83
N ALA A 480 24.96 -19.11 27.11
CA ALA A 480 26.35 -18.98 27.54
C ALA A 480 26.81 -17.51 27.66
N ASP A 481 26.26 -16.64 26.81
CA ASP A 481 26.62 -15.22 26.74
C ASP A 481 25.85 -14.36 27.75
N ILE A 482 24.84 -14.94 28.41
CA ILE A 482 24.09 -14.28 29.48
C ILE A 482 24.96 -14.13 30.72
N LYS A 483 25.14 -12.87 31.14
CA LYS A 483 25.83 -12.51 32.37
C LYS A 483 24.79 -12.21 33.44
N ALA A 484 24.65 -13.11 34.40
CA ALA A 484 23.71 -12.96 35.51
C ALA A 484 24.39 -12.30 36.72
N GLY A 485 23.69 -11.36 37.36
CA GLY A 485 24.13 -10.69 38.58
C GLY A 485 23.30 -9.43 38.88
N THR A 486 23.50 -8.85 40.06
CA THR A 486 22.67 -7.72 40.54
C THR A 486 22.79 -6.45 39.68
N ASP A 487 23.99 -6.15 39.17
CA ASP A 487 24.28 -4.99 38.32
C ASP A 487 25.20 -5.35 37.15
N VAL A 488 25.12 -6.61 36.69
CA VAL A 488 25.96 -7.08 35.59
C VAL A 488 25.23 -6.84 34.27
N VAL A 489 25.88 -6.06 33.38
CA VAL A 489 25.36 -5.77 32.05
C VAL A 489 25.65 -6.94 31.12
N THR A 490 24.59 -7.47 30.50
CA THR A 490 24.67 -8.31 29.31
C THR A 490 24.47 -7.42 28.09
N ASN A 491 25.55 -7.11 27.38
CA ASN A 491 25.48 -6.38 26.11
C ASN A 491 25.07 -7.36 25.01
N VAL A 492 24.01 -7.03 24.32
CA VAL A 492 23.43 -7.83 23.24
C VAL A 492 23.63 -7.08 21.93
N PRO A 493 24.41 -7.64 20.99
CA PRO A 493 24.60 -7.03 19.69
C PRO A 493 23.31 -7.14 18.87
N ILE A 494 22.90 -6.01 18.28
CA ILE A 494 21.74 -5.93 17.39
C ILE A 494 22.27 -5.55 16.00
N PRO A 495 21.78 -6.18 14.91
CA PRO A 495 22.09 -5.70 13.57
C PRO A 495 21.80 -4.20 13.48
N ALA A 496 22.71 -3.44 12.87
CA ALA A 496 22.56 -1.98 12.81
C ALA A 496 21.16 -1.58 12.32
N THR A 497 20.39 -0.96 13.20
CA THR A 497 18.96 -0.70 12.99
C THR A 497 18.68 0.77 13.13
N TYR A 498 18.09 1.39 12.11
CA TYR A 498 17.73 2.79 12.13
C TYR A 498 16.40 2.98 12.86
N LEU A 499 16.40 3.83 13.89
CA LEU A 499 15.20 4.21 14.61
C LEU A 499 14.92 5.69 14.38
N GLU A 500 13.68 6.00 14.01
CA GLU A 500 13.23 7.35 13.71
C GLU A 500 12.79 8.09 14.98
N ALA A 501 13.07 9.39 15.04
CA ALA A 501 12.66 10.27 16.12
C ALA A 501 11.14 10.40 16.19
N GLY A 502 10.60 10.49 17.40
CA GLY A 502 9.18 10.67 17.65
C GLY A 502 8.33 9.40 17.49
N LYS A 503 8.92 8.27 17.07
CA LYS A 503 8.25 6.97 17.01
C LYS A 503 8.46 6.19 18.30
N ARG A 504 7.43 5.40 18.67
CA ARG A 504 7.54 4.42 19.75
C ARG A 504 7.87 3.05 19.16
N TYR A 505 8.82 2.38 19.80
CA TYR A 505 9.23 1.02 19.48
C TYR A 505 9.02 0.14 20.70
N ALA A 506 9.05 -1.17 20.51
CA ALA A 506 9.01 -2.15 21.58
C ALA A 506 10.22 -3.08 21.50
N LEU A 507 10.82 -3.33 22.65
CA LEU A 507 11.78 -4.39 22.86
C LEU A 507 11.01 -5.63 23.33
N VAL A 508 11.05 -6.70 22.55
CA VAL A 508 10.38 -7.97 22.85
C VAL A 508 11.44 -9.01 23.21
N ILE A 509 11.26 -9.67 24.34
CA ILE A 509 12.13 -10.74 24.84
C ILE A 509 11.32 -12.03 24.89
N THR A 510 11.78 -13.05 24.18
CA THR A 510 11.16 -14.38 24.16
C THR A 510 12.19 -15.42 24.58
N SER A 511 11.86 -16.28 25.52
CA SER A 511 12.76 -17.37 25.91
C SER A 511 12.00 -18.61 26.38
N PRO A 512 12.49 -19.83 26.06
CA PRO A 512 11.97 -21.06 26.63
C PRO A 512 12.58 -21.39 28.02
N GLY A 513 13.59 -20.65 28.47
CA GLY A 513 14.24 -20.85 29.78
C GLY A 513 13.71 -19.91 30.87
N ASP A 514 13.79 -20.34 32.14
CA ASP A 514 13.44 -19.51 33.32
C ASP A 514 14.56 -18.53 33.66
N HIS A 515 14.69 -17.48 32.84
CA HIS A 515 15.59 -16.36 33.11
C HIS A 515 14.87 -15.26 33.89
N TYR A 516 15.62 -14.58 34.76
CA TYR A 516 15.11 -13.47 35.55
C TYR A 516 15.73 -12.17 35.05
N VAL A 517 14.88 -11.22 34.67
CA VAL A 517 15.28 -9.88 34.24
C VAL A 517 15.08 -8.87 35.37
N ALA A 518 15.97 -7.91 35.48
CA ALA A 518 15.84 -6.83 36.46
C ALA A 518 14.74 -5.84 36.02
N THR A 519 13.96 -5.36 36.99
CA THR A 519 12.94 -4.33 36.77
C THR A 519 13.25 -3.08 37.60
N VAL A 520 12.74 -1.94 37.15
CA VAL A 520 12.76 -0.65 37.85
C VAL A 520 11.33 -0.33 38.35
N GLU A 521 11.17 0.60 39.28
CA GLU A 521 9.85 1.04 39.71
C GLU A 521 9.10 1.72 38.55
N GLY A 522 7.82 1.42 38.35
CA GLY A 522 7.03 1.89 37.20
C GLY A 522 6.86 3.41 37.08
N SER A 523 7.25 4.18 38.09
CA SER A 523 7.31 5.64 38.04
C SER A 523 8.64 6.18 37.50
N SER A 524 9.66 5.34 37.34
CA SER A 524 11.01 5.74 36.95
C SER A 524 11.17 5.97 35.44
N TYR A 525 10.31 5.35 34.62
CA TYR A 525 10.36 5.48 33.16
C TYR A 525 8.98 5.76 32.55
N SER A 526 8.62 7.04 32.47
CA SER A 526 7.29 7.49 32.00
C SER A 526 7.03 7.36 30.49
N GLU A 527 8.07 7.13 29.70
CA GLU A 527 8.02 7.15 28.23
C GLU A 527 7.80 5.76 27.60
N GLY A 528 7.30 4.82 28.40
CA GLY A 528 7.03 3.45 27.99
C GLY A 528 6.18 2.67 28.98
N THR A 529 5.94 1.40 28.66
CA THR A 529 5.18 0.49 29.53
C THR A 529 5.69 -0.93 29.32
N LEU A 530 5.80 -1.68 30.41
CA LEU A 530 6.08 -3.11 30.38
C LEU A 530 4.82 -3.88 29.99
N PHE A 531 4.97 -4.87 29.12
CA PHE A 531 3.92 -5.78 28.70
C PHE A 531 4.35 -7.21 28.94
N TYR A 532 3.38 -8.05 29.25
CA TYR A 532 3.54 -9.51 29.24
C TYR A 532 2.46 -10.14 28.36
N SER A 533 2.79 -11.26 27.73
CA SER A 533 1.87 -12.02 26.90
C SER A 533 1.14 -13.07 27.74
N THR A 534 -0.19 -13.01 27.80
CA THR A 534 -1.00 -14.01 28.52
C THR A 534 -1.49 -15.15 27.64
N ASP A 535 -1.65 -14.93 26.33
CA ASP A 535 -2.17 -15.94 25.37
C ASP A 535 -1.61 -15.76 23.95
N GLY A 536 -0.39 -15.21 23.82
CA GLY A 536 0.34 -15.16 22.55
C GLY A 536 -0.02 -14.03 21.60
N ALA A 537 -1.26 -13.54 21.71
CA ALA A 537 -1.76 -12.38 20.99
C ALA A 537 -2.01 -11.16 21.92
N PHE A 538 -2.32 -11.40 23.20
CA PHE A 538 -2.70 -10.35 24.13
C PHE A 538 -1.53 -9.86 24.97
N TYR A 539 -1.04 -8.66 24.65
CA TYR A 539 -0.16 -7.88 25.52
C TYR A 539 -0.98 -7.12 26.56
N GLN A 540 -0.79 -7.45 27.83
CA GLN A 540 -1.34 -6.70 28.96
C GLN A 540 -0.25 -5.80 29.55
N GLY A 541 -0.55 -4.51 29.72
CA GLY A 541 0.39 -3.53 30.27
C GLY A 541 0.44 -3.60 31.79
N ASP A 542 1.65 -3.61 32.35
CA ASP A 542 1.94 -3.42 33.77
C ASP A 542 2.49 -2.00 33.97
N LEU A 543 1.76 -1.18 34.75
CA LEU A 543 2.17 0.19 35.06
C LEU A 543 2.97 0.28 36.38
N THR A 544 3.15 -0.84 37.08
CA THR A 544 3.82 -0.86 38.40
C THR A 544 5.32 -1.10 38.29
N LYS A 545 5.78 -1.63 37.15
CA LYS A 545 7.16 -2.04 36.90
C LYS A 545 7.55 -1.72 35.47
N ASP A 546 8.79 -1.36 35.25
CA ASP A 546 9.40 -1.28 33.92
C ASP A 546 10.63 -2.19 33.82
N LEU A 547 10.98 -2.60 32.60
CA LEU A 547 12.21 -3.34 32.35
C LEU A 547 13.45 -2.46 32.60
N ARG A 548 14.49 -3.03 33.23
CA ARG A 548 15.80 -2.37 33.27
C ARG A 548 16.56 -2.65 31.97
N PHE A 549 16.75 -1.63 31.13
CA PHE A 549 17.51 -1.77 29.89
C PHE A 549 18.24 -0.47 29.50
N GLY A 550 19.24 -0.61 28.63
CA GLY A 550 19.91 0.51 27.97
C GLY A 550 19.95 0.32 26.46
N LEU A 551 19.83 1.41 25.70
CA LEU A 551 19.95 1.39 24.24
C LEU A 551 21.23 2.12 23.82
N ASN A 552 22.07 1.42 23.07
CA ASN A 552 23.34 1.94 22.57
C ASN A 552 23.22 2.25 21.08
N PHE A 553 23.60 3.48 20.75
CA PHE A 553 23.53 4.01 19.40
C PHE A 553 24.92 4.33 18.87
N ALA A 554 25.05 4.27 17.54
CA ALA A 554 26.26 4.67 16.84
C ALA A 554 26.52 6.17 16.97
N LYS A 555 27.76 6.51 17.32
CA LYS A 555 28.35 7.84 17.23
C LYS A 555 29.47 7.84 16.20
N PHE A 556 29.23 8.47 15.06
CA PHE A 556 30.10 8.44 13.90
C PHE A 556 31.34 9.32 14.09
N ARG A 557 32.49 8.82 13.63
CA ARG A 557 33.80 9.47 13.84
C ARG A 557 34.09 10.61 12.88
N SER A 558 33.48 10.60 11.70
CA SER A 558 33.68 11.60 10.64
C SER A 558 32.33 11.97 10.04
N PRO A 559 32.08 13.26 9.72
CA PRO A 559 30.83 13.71 9.07
C PRO A 559 30.75 13.36 7.59
N ARG A 560 31.87 12.98 6.95
CA ARG A 560 31.92 12.53 5.55
C ARG A 560 32.87 11.35 5.41
N ILE A 561 32.44 10.30 4.71
CA ILE A 561 33.27 9.13 4.39
C ILE A 561 32.99 8.69 2.95
N GLU A 562 34.06 8.39 2.22
CA GLU A 562 34.01 7.79 0.90
C GLU A 562 34.34 6.29 1.03
N VAL A 563 33.46 5.43 0.51
CA VAL A 563 33.61 3.97 0.61
C VAL A 563 33.74 3.39 -0.79
N PRO A 564 34.90 2.79 -1.14
CA PRO A 564 35.09 2.16 -2.44
C PRO A 564 34.33 0.83 -2.51
N PHE A 565 33.57 0.65 -3.59
CA PHE A 565 32.86 -0.59 -3.93
C PHE A 565 33.62 -1.34 -5.02
N THR A 566 33.23 -2.59 -5.26
CA THR A 566 33.76 -3.38 -6.38
C THR A 566 33.57 -2.62 -7.70
N PRO A 567 34.61 -2.52 -8.54
CA PRO A 567 34.53 -1.80 -9.81
C PRO A 567 33.49 -2.42 -10.75
N LEU A 568 32.84 -1.57 -11.53
CA LEU A 568 31.90 -1.97 -12.57
C LEU A 568 32.66 -2.39 -13.81
N THR A 569 32.29 -3.52 -14.41
CA THR A 569 32.96 -4.04 -15.61
C THR A 569 31.97 -4.56 -16.63
N LEU A 570 32.20 -4.23 -17.91
CA LEU A 570 31.42 -4.75 -19.03
C LEU A 570 32.31 -4.86 -20.27
N SER A 571 32.40 -6.08 -20.82
CA SER A 571 33.06 -6.29 -22.11
C SER A 571 32.30 -5.56 -23.21
N GLY A 572 33.02 -4.79 -24.04
CA GLY A 572 32.42 -3.93 -25.06
C GLY A 572 32.01 -2.54 -24.57
N GLY A 573 32.21 -2.24 -23.28
CA GLY A 573 32.05 -0.89 -22.73
C GLY A 573 30.67 -0.60 -22.15
N ILE A 574 30.64 0.33 -21.19
CA ILE A 574 29.48 0.69 -20.38
C ILE A 574 28.83 1.97 -20.94
N THR A 575 27.51 1.99 -21.06
CA THR A 575 26.72 3.20 -21.36
C THR A 575 25.73 3.54 -20.26
N ASP A 576 25.23 2.52 -19.57
CA ASP A 576 24.17 2.66 -18.57
C ASP A 576 24.53 1.90 -17.30
N ILE A 577 24.17 2.48 -16.17
CA ILE A 577 24.38 1.99 -14.81
C ILE A 577 23.03 1.99 -14.09
N ASP A 578 22.67 0.88 -13.49
CA ASP A 578 21.43 0.68 -12.74
C ASP A 578 21.76 0.04 -11.39
N ILE A 579 21.62 0.81 -10.31
CA ILE A 579 21.87 0.38 -8.94
C ILE A 579 20.53 0.28 -8.24
N ASN A 580 20.12 -0.93 -7.88
CA ASN A 580 18.94 -1.20 -7.07
C ASN A 580 19.40 -1.75 -5.72
N ALA A 581 19.39 -0.91 -4.68
CA ALA A 581 19.97 -1.21 -3.38
C ALA A 581 19.02 -0.86 -2.23
N ASP A 582 19.16 -1.57 -1.10
CA ASP A 582 18.42 -1.26 0.12
C ASP A 582 19.26 -0.24 0.92
N ILE A 583 18.79 1.00 0.99
CA ILE A 583 19.54 2.13 1.55
C ILE A 583 18.63 2.89 2.51
N VAL A 584 19.18 3.25 3.67
CA VAL A 584 18.55 4.18 4.60
C VAL A 584 19.27 5.51 4.49
N ILE A 585 18.53 6.56 4.09
CA ILE A 585 19.01 7.95 4.06
C ILE A 585 18.20 8.75 5.08
N PRO A 586 18.72 8.92 6.31
CA PRO A 586 18.06 9.73 7.34
C PRO A 586 17.85 11.19 6.91
N ALA A 587 16.83 11.84 7.48
CA ALA A 587 16.61 13.26 7.26
C ALA A 587 17.85 14.08 7.67
N ALA A 588 18.17 15.12 6.89
CA ALA A 588 19.37 15.95 7.04
C ALA A 588 20.72 15.22 6.83
N THR A 589 20.72 14.06 6.16
CA THR A 589 21.91 13.40 5.64
C THR A 589 21.85 13.29 4.12
N GLU A 590 22.96 12.98 3.48
CA GLU A 590 23.03 12.78 2.04
C GLU A 590 23.85 11.54 1.71
N PHE A 591 23.37 10.78 0.73
CA PHE A 591 24.09 9.68 0.12
C PHE A 591 24.05 9.82 -1.39
N HIS A 592 25.21 9.68 -2.03
CA HIS A 592 25.29 9.66 -3.48
C HIS A 592 26.36 8.68 -3.98
N TRP A 593 26.07 8.10 -5.14
CA TRP A 593 26.99 7.24 -5.87
C TRP A 593 27.88 8.08 -6.78
N GLU A 594 29.17 7.76 -6.78
CA GLU A 594 30.13 8.37 -7.70
C GLU A 594 30.88 7.30 -8.48
N VAL A 595 31.16 7.63 -9.73
CA VAL A 595 31.99 6.80 -10.60
C VAL A 595 33.21 7.58 -11.06
N GLN A 596 34.34 6.90 -11.17
CA GLN A 596 35.53 7.47 -11.78
C GLN A 596 35.52 7.20 -13.27
N THR A 597 35.57 8.25 -14.07
CA THR A 597 35.60 8.16 -15.53
C THR A 597 37.05 8.12 -16.06
N PRO A 598 37.27 7.82 -17.35
CA PRO A 598 38.62 7.70 -17.92
C PRO A 598 39.49 8.97 -17.81
N ASP A 599 38.89 10.13 -17.57
CA ASP A 599 39.57 11.40 -17.25
C ASP A 599 40.22 11.42 -15.85
N GLY A 600 39.98 10.39 -15.03
CA GLY A 600 40.46 10.25 -13.66
C GLY A 600 39.66 11.05 -12.63
N GLN A 601 38.63 11.78 -13.03
CA GLN A 601 37.77 12.56 -12.13
C GLN A 601 36.62 11.69 -11.60
N TRP A 602 36.16 12.01 -10.39
CA TRP A 602 34.98 11.40 -9.80
C TRP A 602 33.76 12.24 -10.12
N HIS A 603 32.73 11.61 -10.67
CA HIS A 603 31.47 12.26 -11.02
C HIS A 603 30.33 11.61 -10.24
N THR A 604 29.49 12.43 -9.64
CA THR A 604 28.24 11.99 -9.01
C THR A 604 27.23 11.58 -10.08
N LEU A 605 26.58 10.42 -9.95
CA LEU A 605 25.61 9.92 -10.94
C LEU A 605 24.49 10.93 -11.25
N LYS A 606 24.13 11.79 -10.30
CA LYS A 606 23.12 12.84 -10.46
C LYS A 606 23.59 14.02 -11.33
N GLU A 607 24.89 14.32 -11.30
CA GLU A 607 25.49 15.51 -11.92
C GLU A 607 26.27 15.20 -13.21
N MET A 608 26.33 13.92 -13.61
CA MET A 608 26.93 13.51 -14.86
C MET A 608 26.14 14.04 -16.07
N THR A 609 26.66 15.10 -16.68
CA THR A 609 26.14 15.75 -17.90
C THR A 609 27.23 15.84 -18.97
N GLU A 610 26.87 15.86 -20.27
CA GLU A 610 27.79 15.77 -21.43
C GLU A 610 28.46 14.38 -21.55
N PRO A 611 29.14 13.98 -22.64
CA PRO A 611 29.35 12.56 -22.86
C PRO A 611 30.50 11.97 -22.02
N VAL A 612 30.29 11.81 -20.71
CA VAL A 612 31.28 11.38 -19.71
C VAL A 612 31.76 9.94 -19.97
N LEU A 613 30.96 9.12 -20.65
CA LEU A 613 31.33 7.76 -21.09
C LEU A 613 31.65 7.67 -22.58
N ALA A 614 32.05 8.79 -23.22
CA ALA A 614 32.60 8.77 -24.56
C ALA A 614 33.78 7.77 -24.64
N GLY A 615 33.79 6.93 -25.67
CA GLY A 615 34.79 5.88 -25.84
C GLY A 615 34.43 4.53 -25.20
N LEU A 616 33.26 4.40 -24.57
CA LEU A 616 32.70 3.14 -24.06
C LEU A 616 33.69 2.40 -23.13
N PRO A 617 34.05 2.99 -21.97
CA PRO A 617 34.99 2.37 -21.05
C PRO A 617 34.46 1.02 -20.54
N SER A 618 35.32 0.00 -20.53
CA SER A 618 34.96 -1.35 -20.06
C SER A 618 35.04 -1.51 -18.55
N LEU A 619 35.60 -0.53 -17.84
CA LEU A 619 35.75 -0.52 -16.39
C LEU A 619 35.51 0.89 -15.84
N LEU A 620 34.70 0.97 -14.77
CA LEU A 620 34.47 2.19 -14.00
C LEU A 620 34.65 1.88 -12.51
N GLN A 621 35.42 2.69 -11.80
CA GLN A 621 35.52 2.57 -10.34
C GLN A 621 34.23 3.11 -9.72
N LEU A 622 33.70 2.45 -8.69
CA LEU A 622 32.48 2.85 -8.00
C LEU A 622 32.78 3.17 -6.53
N ARG A 623 32.21 4.26 -6.02
CA ARG A 623 32.22 4.57 -4.58
C ARG A 623 30.88 5.13 -4.12
N GLY A 624 30.54 4.86 -2.86
CA GLY A 624 29.43 5.51 -2.17
C GLY A 624 29.99 6.61 -1.26
N VAL A 625 29.41 7.80 -1.33
CA VAL A 625 29.78 8.92 -0.47
C VAL A 625 28.69 9.11 0.58
N PHE A 626 29.09 8.97 1.84
CA PHE A 626 28.24 9.10 3.01
C PHE A 626 28.47 10.47 3.63
N VAL A 627 27.43 11.29 3.70
CA VAL A 627 27.48 12.61 4.33
C VAL A 627 26.41 12.67 5.43
N GLY A 628 26.81 13.04 6.63
CA GLY A 628 25.90 13.12 7.76
C GLY A 628 26.53 13.87 8.93
N THR A 629 26.17 13.46 10.14
CA THR A 629 26.63 14.07 11.40
C THR A 629 27.26 13.02 12.30
N SER A 630 27.75 13.44 13.48
CA SER A 630 28.20 12.50 14.51
C SER A 630 27.10 11.57 15.00
N ASP A 631 25.83 11.95 14.88
CA ASP A 631 24.71 11.26 15.51
C ASP A 631 23.86 10.44 14.54
N VAL A 632 23.96 10.74 13.25
CA VAL A 632 23.19 10.08 12.20
C VAL A 632 23.95 10.10 10.87
N MET A 633 23.92 8.98 10.14
CA MET A 633 24.57 8.76 8.84
C MET A 633 23.69 7.91 7.94
N PRO A 634 23.86 7.95 6.61
CA PRO A 634 23.27 6.97 5.71
C PRO A 634 23.87 5.57 5.93
N GLY A 635 23.16 4.55 5.49
CA GLY A 635 23.60 3.16 5.57
C GLY A 635 23.10 2.34 4.38
N VAL A 636 23.88 1.34 3.98
CA VAL A 636 23.62 0.54 2.76
C VAL A 636 23.69 -0.95 3.06
N GLN A 637 22.65 -1.69 2.69
CA GLN A 637 22.67 -3.16 2.72
C GLN A 637 23.37 -3.69 1.46
N LEU A 638 24.33 -4.61 1.63
CA LEU A 638 25.03 -5.29 0.53
C LEU A 638 24.27 -6.53 0.06
N SER A 639 23.67 -7.27 1.00
CA SER A 639 22.94 -8.49 0.67
C SER A 639 21.69 -8.19 -0.13
N GLY A 640 21.55 -8.79 -1.30
CA GLY A 640 20.38 -8.59 -2.17
C GLY A 640 20.38 -7.29 -2.98
N SER A 641 21.24 -6.31 -2.66
CA SER A 641 21.46 -5.12 -3.47
C SER A 641 22.26 -5.45 -4.73
N ILE A 642 21.79 -5.00 -5.89
CA ILE A 642 22.38 -5.32 -7.19
C ILE A 642 22.82 -4.06 -7.92
N VAL A 643 23.89 -4.20 -8.69
CA VAL A 643 24.28 -3.24 -9.72
C VAL A 643 24.33 -3.94 -11.06
N GLU A 644 23.70 -3.32 -12.04
CA GLU A 644 23.71 -3.76 -13.42
C GLU A 644 24.33 -2.67 -14.29
N VAL A 645 25.24 -3.09 -15.15
CA VAL A 645 25.77 -2.23 -16.23
C VAL A 645 25.37 -2.83 -17.56
N SER A 646 24.99 -1.97 -18.50
CA SER A 646 24.56 -2.41 -19.82
C SER A 646 25.04 -1.49 -20.94
N ARG A 647 24.93 -2.05 -22.16
CA ARG A 647 25.09 -1.34 -23.43
C ARG A 647 23.91 -1.67 -24.34
N PRO A 648 23.18 -0.67 -24.89
CA PRO A 648 22.11 -0.93 -25.81
C PRO A 648 22.66 -1.40 -27.17
N ARG A 649 21.84 -2.17 -27.88
CA ARG A 649 22.08 -2.49 -29.29
C ARG A 649 21.97 -1.24 -30.15
N THR A 650 22.56 -1.31 -31.34
CA THR A 650 22.39 -0.31 -32.39
C THR A 650 21.20 -0.60 -33.31
N ALA A 651 20.52 -1.73 -33.11
CA ALA A 651 19.31 -2.12 -33.81
C ALA A 651 18.16 -2.36 -32.82
N LEU A 652 16.99 -1.87 -33.17
CA LEU A 652 15.72 -2.03 -32.47
C LEU A 652 14.74 -2.72 -33.41
N ARG A 653 14.01 -3.73 -32.92
CA ARG A 653 12.89 -4.32 -33.64
C ARG A 653 11.77 -4.66 -32.67
N HIS A 654 10.68 -3.91 -32.75
CA HIS A 654 9.46 -4.17 -32.01
C HIS A 654 8.44 -4.83 -32.92
N ILE A 655 7.80 -5.88 -32.40
CA ILE A 655 6.75 -6.61 -33.09
C ILE A 655 5.52 -6.62 -32.18
N SER A 656 4.39 -6.13 -32.69
CA SER A 656 3.12 -6.17 -31.96
C SER A 656 2.53 -7.59 -31.95
N LYS A 657 1.65 -7.86 -30.98
CA LYS A 657 0.68 -8.95 -31.11
C LYS A 657 -0.27 -8.67 -32.29
N THR A 658 -0.95 -9.72 -32.74
CA THR A 658 -1.90 -9.64 -33.86
C THR A 658 -3.05 -8.67 -33.51
N GLN A 659 -3.21 -7.64 -34.33
CA GLN A 659 -4.31 -6.69 -34.29
C GLN A 659 -5.47 -7.22 -35.13
N THR A 660 -6.71 -7.04 -34.67
CA THR A 660 -7.92 -7.50 -35.38
C THR A 660 -8.86 -6.33 -35.61
N LEU A 661 -9.13 -6.04 -36.88
CA LEU A 661 -9.98 -4.93 -37.32
C LEU A 661 -11.46 -5.32 -37.32
N ALA A 662 -12.34 -4.32 -37.22
CA ALA A 662 -13.79 -4.50 -37.28
C ALA A 662 -14.26 -5.01 -38.65
N SER A 663 -13.60 -4.53 -39.71
CA SER A 663 -13.91 -4.86 -41.10
C SER A 663 -12.64 -4.99 -41.94
N PRO A 664 -12.60 -5.86 -42.97
CA PRO A 664 -11.47 -5.94 -43.87
C PRO A 664 -11.19 -4.62 -44.61
N THR A 665 -9.94 -4.16 -44.61
CA THR A 665 -9.52 -2.94 -45.32
C THR A 665 -8.25 -3.16 -46.16
N GLN A 666 -8.02 -2.26 -47.11
CA GLN A 666 -6.78 -2.14 -47.91
C GLN A 666 -6.07 -0.81 -47.68
N LYS A 667 -6.51 -0.02 -46.68
CA LYS A 667 -5.92 1.27 -46.35
C LYS A 667 -5.71 1.36 -44.84
N LEU A 668 -4.48 1.64 -44.44
CA LEU A 668 -4.06 1.66 -43.04
C LEU A 668 -3.05 2.79 -42.85
N ASP A 669 -3.22 3.58 -41.81
CA ASP A 669 -2.16 4.44 -41.30
C ASP A 669 -1.63 3.86 -40.00
N VAL A 670 -0.30 3.76 -39.90
CA VAL A 670 0.40 3.46 -38.65
C VAL A 670 1.19 4.69 -38.24
N ILE A 671 0.87 5.22 -37.06
CA ILE A 671 1.47 6.42 -36.50
C ILE A 671 2.37 6.00 -35.35
N VAL A 672 3.64 6.40 -35.39
CA VAL A 672 4.62 6.11 -34.35
C VAL A 672 5.21 7.42 -33.85
N ARG A 673 5.17 7.65 -32.55
CA ARG A 673 5.80 8.81 -31.91
C ARG A 673 7.13 8.41 -31.31
N THR A 674 8.16 9.16 -31.63
CA THR A 674 9.52 8.96 -31.15
C THR A 674 9.99 10.16 -30.35
N MET A 675 10.82 9.92 -29.34
CA MET A 675 11.50 10.93 -28.55
C MET A 675 13.00 10.82 -28.76
N GLY A 676 13.67 11.94 -28.99
CA GLY A 676 15.13 11.95 -29.21
C GLY A 676 15.58 11.52 -30.59
N PHE A 677 14.68 11.49 -31.57
CA PHE A 677 15.01 11.01 -32.92
C PHE A 677 15.85 12.02 -33.70
N ASN A 678 17.11 11.69 -33.93
CA ASN A 678 18.06 12.43 -34.73
C ASN A 678 18.19 11.79 -36.13
N SER A 679 17.67 12.44 -37.17
CA SER A 679 17.67 11.92 -38.54
C SER A 679 19.07 11.72 -39.14
N SER A 680 20.12 12.29 -38.56
CA SER A 680 21.50 12.07 -39.00
C SER A 680 22.09 10.76 -38.49
N ASN A 681 21.63 10.28 -37.33
CA ASN A 681 22.16 9.08 -36.67
C ASN A 681 21.17 7.93 -36.63
N HIS A 682 19.87 8.21 -36.78
CA HIS A 682 18.80 7.25 -36.55
C HIS A 682 18.02 6.95 -37.83
N THR A 683 17.59 5.70 -37.96
CA THR A 683 16.61 5.29 -38.96
C THR A 683 15.40 4.66 -38.29
N LEU A 684 14.24 4.78 -38.92
CA LEU A 684 13.00 4.15 -38.49
C LEU A 684 12.25 3.65 -39.73
N ALA A 685 11.87 2.38 -39.72
CA ALA A 685 11.02 1.76 -40.73
C ALA A 685 9.83 1.10 -40.04
N ILE A 686 8.64 1.51 -40.43
CA ILE A 686 7.38 0.97 -39.93
C ILE A 686 6.87 0.04 -41.01
N LYS A 687 6.75 -1.26 -40.73
CA LYS A 687 6.27 -2.30 -41.64
C LYS A 687 5.07 -3.01 -41.05
N VAL A 688 4.30 -3.68 -41.90
CA VAL A 688 3.16 -4.52 -41.50
C VAL A 688 3.41 -5.96 -41.92
N ASP A 689 3.20 -6.91 -41.01
CA ASP A 689 3.25 -8.35 -41.28
C ASP A 689 1.84 -8.91 -41.48
N LEU A 690 1.63 -9.56 -42.62
CA LEU A 690 0.36 -10.20 -43.01
C LEU A 690 0.45 -11.74 -42.97
N GLY A 691 1.52 -12.31 -42.41
CA GLY A 691 1.78 -13.75 -42.36
C GLY A 691 2.48 -14.30 -43.61
N ALA A 692 2.52 -13.55 -44.71
CA ALA A 692 3.25 -13.88 -45.94
C ALA A 692 4.60 -13.13 -46.07
N GLY A 693 4.95 -12.30 -45.09
CA GLY A 693 6.15 -11.46 -45.08
C GLY A 693 5.85 -10.00 -44.72
N LEU A 694 6.92 -9.21 -44.60
CA LEU A 694 6.84 -7.80 -44.21
C LEU A 694 6.54 -6.89 -45.41
N VAL A 695 5.52 -6.07 -45.28
CA VAL A 695 5.09 -5.07 -46.26
C VAL A 695 5.56 -3.68 -45.83
N ALA A 696 6.21 -2.95 -46.74
CA ALA A 696 6.62 -1.56 -46.53
C ALA A 696 5.49 -0.59 -46.91
N PRO A 697 5.41 0.60 -46.29
CA PRO A 697 4.36 1.58 -46.56
C PRO A 697 4.53 2.24 -47.93
N ALA A 698 3.45 2.83 -48.45
CA ALA A 698 3.48 3.64 -49.67
C ALA A 698 4.30 4.93 -49.47
N SER A 699 4.19 5.51 -48.28
CA SER A 699 4.92 6.70 -47.88
C SER A 699 5.07 6.75 -46.36
N THR A 700 6.10 7.44 -45.89
CA THR A 700 6.26 7.78 -44.48
C THR A 700 6.50 9.28 -44.39
N THR A 701 5.64 9.98 -43.64
CA THR A 701 5.78 11.41 -43.40
C THR A 701 6.20 11.64 -41.96
N VAL A 702 7.04 12.64 -41.72
CA VAL A 702 7.54 12.98 -40.39
C VAL A 702 7.04 14.36 -40.01
N ARG A 703 6.36 14.48 -38.87
CA ARG A 703 5.91 15.73 -38.28
C ARG A 703 6.70 16.00 -37.00
N ASP A 704 7.25 17.20 -36.87
CA ASP A 704 7.85 17.66 -35.62
C ASP A 704 6.74 18.22 -34.72
N LEU A 705 6.56 17.65 -33.54
CA LEU A 705 5.56 18.08 -32.57
C LEU A 705 6.16 19.01 -31.50
N GLY A 706 7.44 19.36 -31.61
CA GLY A 706 8.19 20.13 -30.62
C GLY A 706 8.70 19.28 -29.46
N ASN A 707 9.53 19.87 -28.60
CA ASN A 707 10.13 19.24 -27.41
C ASN A 707 10.88 17.92 -27.69
N GLY A 708 11.45 17.77 -28.89
CA GLY A 708 12.18 16.57 -29.29
C GLY A 708 11.29 15.36 -29.63
N ILE A 709 9.98 15.58 -29.80
CA ILE A 709 9.01 14.55 -30.21
C ILE A 709 8.79 14.63 -31.72
N LYS A 710 9.00 13.51 -32.40
CA LYS A 710 8.70 13.36 -33.84
C LYS A 710 7.64 12.28 -34.05
N GLU A 711 6.68 12.59 -34.88
CA GLU A 711 5.60 11.69 -35.27
C GLU A 711 5.81 11.21 -36.70
N HIS A 712 5.91 9.89 -36.87
CA HIS A 712 6.11 9.22 -38.14
C HIS A 712 4.79 8.57 -38.54
N VAL A 713 4.23 9.00 -39.68
CA VAL A 713 2.97 8.48 -40.22
C VAL A 713 3.28 7.63 -41.44
N ALA A 714 3.16 6.31 -41.31
CA ALA A 714 3.32 5.35 -42.38
C ALA A 714 1.95 5.03 -42.99
N THR A 715 1.76 5.41 -44.26
CA THR A 715 0.50 5.20 -44.97
C THR A 715 0.59 4.02 -45.92
N TYR A 716 -0.36 3.10 -45.79
CA TYR A 716 -0.56 1.93 -46.63
C TYR A 716 -1.82 2.10 -47.47
N THR A 717 -1.73 1.69 -48.74
CA THR A 717 -2.84 1.76 -49.70
C THR A 717 -3.04 0.41 -50.38
N ALA A 718 -4.05 0.31 -51.24
CA ALA A 718 -4.35 -0.92 -51.97
C ALA A 718 -3.20 -1.41 -52.87
N THR A 719 -2.19 -0.59 -53.16
CA THR A 719 -0.97 -1.01 -53.86
C THR A 719 -0.08 -1.91 -53.01
N GLN A 720 0.02 -1.62 -51.71
CA GLN A 720 0.81 -2.40 -50.75
C GLN A 720 -0.04 -3.52 -50.13
N LEU A 721 -1.31 -3.24 -49.85
CA LEU A 721 -2.28 -4.15 -49.27
C LEU A 721 -3.22 -4.66 -50.38
N THR A 722 -2.70 -5.55 -51.23
CA THR A 722 -3.39 -6.01 -52.45
C THR A 722 -4.66 -6.82 -52.19
N THR A 723 -4.83 -7.33 -50.96
CA THR A 723 -5.99 -8.09 -50.54
C THR A 723 -6.56 -7.46 -49.26
N PRO A 724 -7.89 -7.31 -49.13
CA PRO A 724 -8.50 -6.84 -47.89
C PRO A 724 -8.06 -7.70 -46.69
N MET A 725 -7.55 -7.03 -45.66
CA MET A 725 -7.01 -7.66 -44.46
C MET A 725 -7.86 -7.30 -43.25
N SER A 726 -8.15 -8.30 -42.41
CA SER A 726 -8.79 -8.13 -41.10
C SER A 726 -7.83 -8.29 -39.93
N THR A 727 -6.65 -8.88 -40.16
CA THR A 727 -5.63 -9.10 -39.15
C THR A 727 -4.24 -8.73 -39.65
N PHE A 728 -3.40 -8.23 -38.75
CA PHE A 728 -2.01 -7.87 -39.05
C PHE A 728 -1.17 -7.74 -37.79
N LYS A 729 0.16 -7.68 -37.95
CA LYS A 729 1.08 -7.23 -36.90
C LYS A 729 1.85 -6.01 -37.40
N ILE A 730 2.26 -5.16 -36.47
CA ILE A 730 3.10 -4.00 -36.75
C ILE A 730 4.54 -4.35 -36.37
N ASP A 731 5.45 -4.17 -37.31
CA ASP A 731 6.90 -4.39 -37.13
C ASP A 731 7.61 -3.04 -37.28
N VAL A 732 8.09 -2.50 -36.15
CA VAL A 732 8.81 -1.23 -36.10
C VAL A 732 10.30 -1.52 -35.95
N GLN A 733 11.08 -1.14 -36.96
CA GLN A 733 12.52 -1.37 -37.05
C GLN A 733 13.25 -0.04 -36.92
N GLY A 734 14.19 0.05 -35.98
CA GLY A 734 15.01 1.24 -35.76
C GLY A 734 16.49 0.90 -35.79
N THR A 735 17.33 1.84 -36.22
CA THR A 735 18.79 1.73 -36.04
C THR A 735 19.38 3.04 -35.54
N THR A 736 20.53 2.95 -34.87
CA THR A 736 21.36 4.10 -34.50
C THR A 736 22.82 3.85 -34.89
N THR A 737 23.56 4.91 -35.22
CA THR A 737 25.00 4.87 -35.49
C THR A 737 25.84 4.65 -34.23
N SER A 738 25.29 4.95 -33.04
CA SER A 738 26.01 4.85 -31.76
C SER A 738 25.12 4.39 -30.62
N ALA A 739 25.66 3.51 -29.76
CA ALA A 739 24.98 3.09 -28.52
C ALA A 739 24.84 4.25 -27.48
N LEU A 740 25.54 5.37 -27.68
CA LEU A 740 25.43 6.57 -26.85
C LEU A 740 24.32 7.52 -27.31
N ASP A 741 23.72 7.29 -28.48
CA ASP A 741 22.66 8.14 -29.05
C ASP A 741 21.48 7.26 -29.44
N THR A 742 20.60 6.98 -28.48
CA THR A 742 19.40 6.14 -28.68
C THR A 742 18.13 6.98 -28.65
N PHE A 743 17.12 6.58 -29.40
CA PHE A 743 15.76 7.13 -29.34
C PHE A 743 14.78 6.15 -28.70
N VAL A 744 13.63 6.66 -28.28
CA VAL A 744 12.54 5.87 -27.69
C VAL A 744 11.29 5.98 -28.57
N ILE A 745 10.56 4.89 -28.75
CA ILE A 745 9.21 4.95 -29.32
C ILE A 745 8.23 5.06 -28.14
N ALA A 746 7.55 6.19 -28.04
CA ALA A 746 6.69 6.53 -26.91
C ALA A 746 5.23 6.13 -27.12
N GLU A 747 4.75 6.10 -28.36
CA GLU A 747 3.35 5.77 -28.68
C GLU A 747 3.27 5.15 -30.07
N ARG A 748 2.39 4.17 -30.23
CA ARG A 748 2.00 3.56 -31.51
C ARG A 748 0.49 3.65 -31.65
N ILE A 749 0.02 4.10 -32.80
CA ILE A 749 -1.41 4.14 -33.14
C ILE A 749 -1.58 3.51 -34.51
N HIS A 750 -2.67 2.78 -34.70
CA HIS A 750 -3.09 2.34 -36.02
C HIS A 750 -4.52 2.82 -36.29
N VAL A 751 -4.79 3.15 -37.56
CA VAL A 751 -6.12 3.57 -38.02
C VAL A 751 -6.40 2.96 -39.39
N SER A 752 -7.39 2.09 -39.45
CA SER A 752 -8.01 1.55 -40.67
C SER A 752 -8.83 2.66 -41.34
N LYS A 753 -8.67 2.81 -42.66
CA LYS A 753 -9.45 3.77 -43.46
C LYS A 753 -10.46 3.01 -44.34
N PRO A 754 -11.66 3.56 -44.56
CA PRO A 754 -12.64 2.99 -45.48
C PRO A 754 -12.19 3.05 -46.96
#